data_AF-G3VNX6-F1
#
_entry.id   AF-G3VNX6-F1
#
_cell.length_a   1.000
_cell.length_b   1.000
_cell.length_c   1.000
_cell.angle_alpha   90.00
_cell.angle_beta   90.00
_cell.angle_gamma   90.00
#
_symmetry.space_group_name_H-M   'P 1'
#
loop_
_entity.id
_entity.type
_entity.pdbx_description
1 polymer ?
#
loop_
_entity_poly.entity_id
_entity_poly.type
_entity_poly.pdbx_seq_one_letter_code
_entity_poly.pdbx_strand_id
1 'polypeptide(L)'
;MNGEQQFDTDAGSGVEEVEFNWDEYLEDTGSIAAPHGSFKHVDTSLQNGFAPGMKLEVAVKSDHETYWVATIITTCGQLLLLRYDGYGEDRKADFWCDIRTADLHPIGWCEQNKKILKAPEGIKDKISDCYEFLRETLKGAYSAPSNLLEGLHKGKNPLDLIAPGSRLECQNFQDSLSTWIVNVADNIGGRLKLHYEGLENSDQFEQWLFYLDPFLHQVGWASQEGYALHPPTVIRHLKSEAEWQEILTKIKEEEEESLIPSDLFKDKLVIGHHTFSVGMKLEALDPSAPFTISPATIVKVFNEKYFLVEIDDLRAENTTRRSFVCHVNSSGIFPVHWSLKNGLHLSPPPGYPNQDFDWADYLKQCGAEAAPQSCFPLPISDHGFKENMKLEAVNPIDPEEVCVATITAVKGSYLWLQLEGSKKPVPECIVSVESMNIFPVSWCETNGYQLRSPRRAVVNKQKKVAVVQPEKQIIPSRMVHESLKNQEPNPPDSVTINGKYFCPKIYFNHRCFSGPYLNKGRIAELPQCVGPGNCVLVLKEVLTLLINAAYKPSRVLRELQLDEDSVWHGHGETLKAKYKGKSYRATVEIVRTADRVTDFCRKTCIKLECCPNLFGPQMVLDKCSENCSVLTKTKYTHYYGKKKNKRIGRPPGGHSNLECVMKKTNKRRKRRKNFFVHKKKRSSTSVDNTPAGSPQGSGCEDDDDQDEVDEESLSEDSASEQQDELQEESEVSEKKSCSSSPTQSELSHSLAQERDKRKRKLRTFSFSDDENKPPSPKVHI
;
A
#
# COMPACT_ATOMS: atom_id res chain seq x y z
N MET A 1 -55.73 13.55 45.93
CA MET A 1 -56.90 13.94 45.13
C MET A 1 -56.45 15.04 44.18
N ASN A 2 -56.56 14.74 42.88
CA ASN A 2 -56.57 15.61 41.69
C ASN A 2 -55.31 16.44 41.40
N GLY A 3 -54.74 16.43 40.20
CA GLY A 3 -55.17 15.86 38.92
C GLY A 3 -54.27 16.44 37.82
N GLU A 4 -54.03 15.62 36.80
CA GLU A 4 -53.07 15.79 35.70
C GLU A 4 -53.34 16.98 34.77
N GLN A 5 -52.29 17.46 34.10
CA GLN A 5 -52.35 17.74 32.66
C GLN A 5 -50.96 17.54 32.04
N GLN A 6 -50.81 16.37 31.43
CA GLN A 6 -49.68 15.92 30.63
C GLN A 6 -49.99 16.33 29.17
N PHE A 7 -49.13 17.15 28.57
CA PHE A 7 -49.19 17.42 27.14
C PHE A 7 -48.34 16.36 26.42
N ASP A 8 -49.04 15.38 25.84
CA ASP A 8 -48.49 14.54 24.78
C ASP A 8 -48.23 15.38 23.53
N THR A 9 -47.05 15.24 22.95
CA THR A 9 -46.84 15.48 21.51
C THR A 9 -45.92 14.38 20.99
N ASP A 10 -46.55 13.29 20.58
CA ASP A 10 -45.97 12.29 19.69
C ASP A 10 -46.21 12.73 18.24
N ALA A 11 -45.15 12.74 17.44
CA ALA A 11 -45.17 12.42 16.00
C ALA A 11 -43.76 12.68 15.44
N GLY A 12 -42.96 11.62 15.40
CA GLY A 12 -41.66 11.61 14.76
C GLY A 12 -41.73 12.06 13.30
N SER A 13 -41.00 13.13 12.98
CA SER A 13 -40.39 13.27 11.67
C SER A 13 -39.08 12.50 11.70
N GLY A 14 -39.15 11.20 11.42
CA GLY A 14 -37.98 10.42 11.02
C GLY A 14 -37.44 10.98 9.71
N VAL A 15 -36.70 12.07 9.79
CA VAL A 15 -35.70 12.36 8.77
C VAL A 15 -34.60 11.36 9.08
N GLU A 16 -34.58 10.23 8.39
CA GLU A 16 -33.36 9.44 8.30
C GLU A 16 -32.24 10.42 7.93
N GLU A 17 -31.31 10.69 8.85
CA GLU A 17 -30.10 11.43 8.51
C GLU A 17 -29.48 10.68 7.35
N VAL A 18 -29.55 11.28 6.15
CA VAL A 18 -29.02 10.68 4.94
C VAL A 18 -27.53 10.42 5.20
N GLU A 19 -27.18 9.15 5.30
CA GLU A 19 -25.81 8.70 5.53
C GLU A 19 -24.89 9.37 4.51
N PHE A 20 -23.85 10.05 5.00
CA PHE A 20 -22.94 10.79 4.13
C PHE A 20 -22.25 9.82 3.15
N ASN A 21 -22.38 10.10 1.86
CA ASN A 21 -21.77 9.30 0.81
C ASN A 21 -20.64 10.07 0.11
N TRP A 22 -19.43 9.52 0.15
CA TRP A 22 -18.26 10.13 -0.47
C TRP A 22 -18.37 10.25 -1.98
N ASP A 23 -18.90 9.25 -2.68
CA ASP A 23 -19.02 9.26 -4.15
C ASP A 23 -19.94 10.40 -4.60
N GLU A 24 -21.12 10.51 -4.01
CA GLU A 24 -22.06 11.60 -4.28
C GLU A 24 -21.47 12.97 -3.94
N TYR A 25 -20.71 13.05 -2.83
CA TYR A 25 -20.08 14.30 -2.40
C TYR A 25 -18.98 14.76 -3.36
N LEU A 26 -18.11 13.85 -3.80
CA LEU A 26 -17.03 14.12 -4.75
C LEU A 26 -17.60 14.54 -6.10
N GLU A 27 -18.63 13.84 -6.58
CA GLU A 27 -19.34 14.18 -7.82
C GLU A 27 -19.98 15.57 -7.75
N ASP A 28 -20.70 15.87 -6.68
CA ASP A 28 -21.39 17.15 -6.53
C ASP A 28 -20.44 18.35 -6.38
N THR A 29 -19.26 18.12 -5.83
CA THR A 29 -18.24 19.15 -5.65
C THR A 29 -17.26 19.23 -6.82
N GLY A 30 -17.31 18.28 -7.76
CA GLY A 30 -16.33 18.15 -8.84
C GLY A 30 -14.91 17.95 -8.33
N SER A 31 -14.75 17.41 -7.13
CA SER A 31 -13.47 17.21 -6.47
C SER A 31 -13.00 15.76 -6.62
N ILE A 32 -11.72 15.52 -6.33
CA ILE A 32 -11.10 14.20 -6.44
C ILE A 32 -10.51 13.78 -5.09
N ALA A 33 -10.57 12.49 -4.77
CA ALA A 33 -9.92 11.96 -3.58
C ALA A 33 -8.39 12.01 -3.69
N ALA A 34 -7.71 12.29 -2.58
CA ALA A 34 -6.27 12.11 -2.48
C ALA A 34 -5.90 10.62 -2.67
N PRO A 35 -4.81 10.29 -3.39
CA PRO A 35 -4.44 8.90 -3.65
C PRO A 35 -4.11 8.13 -2.35
N HIS A 36 -4.65 6.92 -2.21
CA HIS A 36 -4.37 6.05 -1.04
C HIS A 36 -2.86 5.84 -0.79
N GLY A 37 -2.08 5.62 -1.85
CA GLY A 37 -0.63 5.40 -1.73
C GLY A 37 0.20 6.61 -1.27
N SER A 38 -0.43 7.77 -1.10
CA SER A 38 0.17 8.97 -0.51
C SER A 38 0.19 8.92 1.03
N PHE A 39 -0.62 8.07 1.65
CA PHE A 39 -0.75 7.95 3.11
C PHE A 39 0.10 6.80 3.64
N LYS A 40 1.41 7.03 3.78
CA LYS A 40 2.39 5.98 4.11
C LYS A 40 2.08 5.22 5.40
N HIS A 41 1.65 5.91 6.44
CA HIS A 41 1.31 5.28 7.72
C HIS A 41 0.09 4.35 7.60
N VAL A 42 -0.87 4.64 6.73
CA VAL A 42 -1.99 3.74 6.41
C VAL A 42 -1.52 2.56 5.55
N ASP A 43 -0.69 2.81 4.54
CA ASP A 43 -0.13 1.72 3.73
C ASP A 43 0.68 0.73 4.59
N THR A 44 1.46 1.23 5.55
CA THR A 44 2.23 0.41 6.49
C THR A 44 1.31 -0.38 7.41
N SER A 45 0.22 0.21 7.91
CA SER A 45 -0.71 -0.48 8.82
C SER A 45 -1.50 -1.60 8.17
N LEU A 46 -1.61 -1.61 6.84
CA LEU A 46 -2.21 -2.70 6.07
C LEU A 46 -1.26 -3.90 5.89
N GLN A 47 0.01 -3.77 6.23
CA GLN A 47 0.97 -4.87 6.11
C GLN A 47 0.75 -5.87 7.25
N ASN A 48 0.57 -7.14 6.90
CA ASN A 48 0.31 -8.21 7.86
C ASN A 48 1.58 -8.77 8.52
N GLY A 49 2.70 -8.05 8.45
CA GLY A 49 4.02 -8.48 8.94
C GLY A 49 4.75 -9.53 8.09
N PHE A 50 4.08 -10.15 7.11
CA PHE A 50 4.68 -11.09 6.16
C PHE A 50 5.08 -10.37 4.86
N ALA A 51 6.23 -10.75 4.30
CA ALA A 51 6.72 -10.22 3.04
C ALA A 51 7.03 -11.34 2.04
N PRO A 52 6.83 -11.10 0.73
CA PRO A 52 7.32 -11.99 -0.31
C PRO A 52 8.82 -12.28 -0.14
N GLY A 53 9.20 -13.55 -0.24
CA GLY A 53 10.57 -14.03 -0.06
C GLY A 53 10.87 -14.58 1.34
N MET A 54 10.06 -14.28 2.35
CA MET A 54 10.19 -14.93 3.67
C MET A 54 9.96 -16.45 3.54
N LYS A 55 10.62 -17.23 4.40
CA LYS A 55 10.51 -18.68 4.43
C LYS A 55 9.85 -19.18 5.72
N LEU A 56 9.13 -20.28 5.62
CA LEU A 56 8.47 -20.94 6.75
C LEU A 56 8.44 -22.46 6.55
N GLU A 57 8.15 -23.18 7.61
CA GLU A 57 7.88 -24.61 7.59
C GLU A 57 6.37 -24.84 7.51
N VAL A 58 5.90 -25.63 6.56
CA VAL A 58 4.48 -25.93 6.37
C VAL A 58 4.26 -27.43 6.25
N ALA A 59 3.20 -27.92 6.89
CA ALA A 59 2.82 -29.33 6.84
C ALA A 59 2.62 -29.79 5.39
N VAL A 60 3.18 -30.96 5.07
CA VAL A 60 3.02 -31.58 3.75
C VAL A 60 1.68 -32.31 3.73
N LYS A 61 0.77 -31.92 2.81
CA LYS A 61 -0.63 -32.39 2.78
C LYS A 61 -0.82 -33.92 2.79
N SER A 62 0.19 -34.70 2.43
CA SER A 62 0.16 -36.16 2.43
C SER A 62 0.35 -36.80 3.80
N ASP A 63 0.90 -36.09 4.79
CA ASP A 63 1.26 -36.65 6.10
C ASP A 63 1.33 -35.56 7.19
N HIS A 64 0.55 -35.73 8.25
CA HIS A 64 0.41 -34.78 9.37
C HIS A 64 1.64 -34.68 10.28
N GLU A 65 2.63 -35.55 10.13
CA GLU A 65 3.87 -35.50 10.92
C GLU A 65 5.07 -34.93 10.15
N THR A 66 4.89 -34.60 8.87
CA THR A 66 5.98 -34.13 8.00
C THR A 66 5.76 -32.72 7.51
N TYR A 67 6.85 -31.97 7.46
CA TYR A 67 6.86 -30.57 7.08
C TYR A 67 7.89 -30.36 5.97
N TRP A 68 7.74 -29.27 5.24
CA TRP A 68 8.76 -28.83 4.31
C TRP A 68 8.86 -27.31 4.28
N VAL A 69 10.04 -26.83 3.87
CA VAL A 69 10.28 -25.39 3.73
C VAL A 69 9.54 -24.86 2.51
N ALA A 70 8.85 -23.75 2.69
CA ALA A 70 8.20 -23.01 1.62
C ALA A 70 8.55 -21.52 1.68
N THR A 71 8.58 -20.90 0.51
CA THR A 71 8.77 -19.46 0.33
C THR A 71 7.41 -18.78 0.14
N ILE A 72 7.19 -17.66 0.81
CA ILE A 72 6.04 -16.77 0.59
C ILE A 72 6.22 -16.07 -0.76
N ILE A 73 5.36 -16.37 -1.72
CA ILE A 73 5.35 -15.74 -3.05
C ILE A 73 4.61 -14.40 -3.01
N THR A 74 3.47 -14.35 -2.32
CA THR A 74 2.72 -13.11 -2.09
C THR A 74 1.78 -13.23 -0.89
N THR A 75 1.27 -12.10 -0.41
CA THR A 75 0.40 -11.99 0.76
C THR A 75 -0.92 -11.33 0.38
N CYS A 76 -2.03 -11.82 0.94
CA CYS A 76 -3.36 -11.26 0.74
C CYS A 76 -4.16 -11.35 2.05
N GLY A 77 -4.00 -10.35 2.93
CA GLY A 77 -4.64 -10.36 4.24
C GLY A 77 -4.20 -11.55 5.08
N GLN A 78 -5.12 -12.46 5.41
CA GLN A 78 -4.84 -13.68 6.18
C GLN A 78 -4.38 -14.87 5.31
N LEU A 79 -4.33 -14.70 3.99
CA LEU A 79 -3.90 -15.74 3.05
C LEU A 79 -2.45 -15.48 2.57
N LEU A 80 -1.64 -16.53 2.55
CA LEU A 80 -0.30 -16.56 1.98
C LEU A 80 -0.29 -17.46 0.74
N LEU A 81 0.26 -16.97 -0.36
CA LEU A 81 0.61 -17.83 -1.50
C LEU A 81 2.00 -18.38 -1.25
N LEU A 82 2.11 -19.70 -1.10
CA LEU A 82 3.34 -20.39 -0.78
C LEU A 82 3.82 -21.25 -1.95
N ARG A 83 5.13 -21.42 -2.08
CA ARG A 83 5.77 -22.40 -2.95
C ARG A 83 6.76 -23.21 -2.15
N TYR A 84 6.67 -24.53 -2.18
CA TYR A 84 7.69 -25.40 -1.58
C TYR A 84 9.06 -25.18 -2.23
N ASP A 85 10.09 -25.10 -1.42
CA ASP A 85 11.45 -24.94 -1.90
C ASP A 85 11.91 -26.20 -2.65
N GLY A 86 12.45 -26.00 -3.85
CA GLY A 86 12.85 -27.06 -4.78
C GLY A 86 12.06 -27.06 -6.11
N TYR A 87 10.93 -26.35 -6.18
CA TYR A 87 10.19 -26.15 -7.44
C TYR A 87 10.72 -24.99 -8.31
N GLY A 88 11.71 -24.23 -7.83
CA GLY A 88 12.28 -23.10 -8.56
C GLY A 88 11.22 -22.04 -8.91
N GLU A 89 11.13 -21.67 -10.19
CA GLU A 89 10.18 -20.66 -10.70
C GLU A 89 8.84 -21.25 -11.18
N ASP A 90 8.56 -22.52 -10.91
CA ASP A 90 7.33 -23.17 -11.35
C ASP A 90 6.10 -22.72 -10.55
N ARG A 91 5.39 -21.74 -11.10
CA ARG A 91 4.15 -21.19 -10.54
C ARG A 91 3.02 -22.21 -10.41
N LYS A 92 3.10 -23.37 -11.07
CA LYS A 92 2.08 -24.43 -10.94
C LYS A 92 2.12 -25.12 -9.58
N ALA A 93 3.26 -25.03 -8.89
CA ALA A 93 3.44 -25.57 -7.55
C ALA A 93 3.00 -24.60 -6.45
N ASP A 94 2.50 -23.40 -6.80
CA ASP A 94 2.05 -22.41 -5.84
C ASP A 94 0.70 -22.83 -5.23
N PHE A 95 0.55 -22.68 -3.92
CA PHE A 95 -0.69 -22.98 -3.22
C PHE A 95 -1.00 -21.94 -2.15
N TRP A 96 -2.30 -21.67 -1.97
CA TRP A 96 -2.76 -20.74 -0.93
C TRP A 96 -2.91 -21.45 0.42
N CYS A 97 -2.46 -20.77 1.47
CA CYS A 97 -2.61 -21.16 2.86
C CYS A 97 -3.24 -20.02 3.66
N ASP A 98 -4.23 -20.35 4.49
CA ASP A 98 -4.78 -19.44 5.49
C ASP A 98 -3.94 -19.54 6.76
N ILE A 99 -3.39 -18.42 7.23
CA ILE A 99 -2.48 -18.38 8.39
C ILE A 99 -3.15 -18.94 9.63
N ARG A 100 -4.46 -18.75 9.81
CA ARG A 100 -5.18 -19.18 11.02
C ARG A 100 -5.41 -20.68 11.05
N THR A 101 -5.71 -21.26 9.89
CA THR A 101 -6.10 -22.68 9.81
C THR A 101 -4.96 -23.60 9.39
N ALA A 102 -3.99 -23.09 8.65
CA ALA A 102 -2.86 -23.88 8.18
C ALA A 102 -1.84 -24.11 9.30
N ASP A 103 -1.16 -25.24 9.20
CA ASP A 103 -0.09 -25.63 10.10
C ASP A 103 1.23 -25.06 9.55
N LEU A 104 1.53 -23.84 10.00
CA LEU A 104 2.65 -23.01 9.55
C LEU A 104 3.51 -22.69 10.75
N HIS A 105 4.82 -22.82 10.60
CA HIS A 105 5.80 -22.60 11.66
C HIS A 105 7.02 -21.81 11.16
N PRO A 106 7.73 -21.09 12.04
CA PRO A 106 8.99 -20.46 11.69
C PRO A 106 10.05 -21.51 11.33
N ILE A 107 11.08 -21.10 10.60
CA ILE A 107 12.22 -21.97 10.30
C ILE A 107 12.91 -22.41 11.60
N GLY A 108 13.18 -23.70 11.73
CA GLY A 108 13.79 -24.33 12.91
C GLY A 108 12.79 -24.95 13.88
N TRP A 109 11.49 -24.76 13.67
CA TRP A 109 10.46 -25.31 14.55
C TRP A 109 10.44 -26.84 14.55
N CYS A 110 10.59 -27.48 13.39
CA CYS A 110 10.62 -28.93 13.29
C CYS A 110 11.77 -29.54 14.09
N GLU A 111 12.95 -28.92 14.05
CA GLU A 111 14.12 -29.36 14.82
C GLU A 111 13.83 -29.27 16.32
N GLN A 112 13.26 -28.15 16.78
CA GLN A 112 12.89 -27.93 18.19
C GLN A 112 11.83 -28.92 18.69
N ASN A 113 10.83 -29.23 17.85
CA ASN A 113 9.69 -30.08 18.20
C ASN A 113 9.88 -31.55 17.80
N LYS A 114 11.10 -31.94 17.37
CA LYS A 114 11.45 -33.30 16.92
C LYS A 114 10.52 -33.82 15.81
N LYS A 115 10.09 -32.93 14.92
CA LYS A 115 9.34 -33.23 13.70
C LYS A 115 10.27 -33.38 12.51
N ILE A 116 9.78 -33.96 11.42
CA ILE A 116 10.62 -34.38 10.28
C ILE A 116 10.40 -33.41 9.11
N LEU A 117 11.49 -32.80 8.63
CA LEU A 117 11.52 -32.12 7.35
C LEU A 117 11.68 -33.15 6.22
N LYS A 118 10.67 -33.29 5.38
CA LYS A 118 10.65 -34.24 4.27
C LYS A 118 10.17 -33.59 2.98
N ALA A 119 10.99 -33.70 1.94
CA ALA A 119 10.65 -33.17 0.62
C ALA A 119 9.38 -33.83 0.05
N PRO A 120 8.39 -33.05 -0.45
CA PRO A 120 7.24 -33.57 -1.18
C PRO A 120 7.66 -34.43 -2.39
N GLU A 121 6.86 -35.42 -2.77
CA GLU A 121 7.19 -36.37 -3.84
C GLU A 121 7.64 -35.72 -5.15
N GLY A 122 6.97 -34.64 -5.59
CA GLY A 122 7.32 -33.92 -6.83
C GLY A 122 8.62 -33.10 -6.77
N ILE A 123 9.26 -33.01 -5.60
CA ILE A 123 10.56 -32.37 -5.37
C ILE A 123 11.63 -33.41 -5.04
N LYS A 124 11.24 -34.51 -4.38
CA LYS A 124 12.16 -35.53 -3.87
C LYS A 124 13.11 -36.07 -4.93
N ASP A 125 12.63 -36.27 -6.17
CA ASP A 125 13.45 -36.77 -7.28
C ASP A 125 14.36 -35.71 -7.90
N LYS A 126 14.16 -34.42 -7.56
CA LYS A 126 14.94 -33.28 -8.06
C LYS A 126 16.06 -32.85 -7.10
N ILE A 127 16.01 -33.29 -5.85
CA ILE A 127 16.99 -32.94 -4.82
C ILE A 127 17.77 -34.19 -4.43
N SER A 128 19.04 -34.25 -4.83
CA SER A 128 19.94 -35.37 -4.53
C SER A 128 20.35 -35.41 -3.05
N ASP A 129 20.67 -34.26 -2.46
CA ASP A 129 20.94 -34.11 -1.02
C ASP A 129 20.05 -33.02 -0.41
N CYS A 130 19.06 -33.45 0.38
CA CYS A 130 18.11 -32.55 1.03
C CYS A 130 18.77 -31.63 2.07
N TYR A 131 19.81 -32.11 2.77
CA TYR A 131 20.47 -31.34 3.82
C TYR A 131 21.27 -30.20 3.22
N GLU A 132 22.12 -30.49 2.23
CA GLU A 132 22.91 -29.47 1.53
C GLU A 132 22.01 -28.46 0.80
N PHE A 133 20.92 -28.94 0.17
CA PHE A 133 19.95 -28.05 -0.47
C PHE A 133 19.31 -27.07 0.51
N LEU A 134 18.83 -27.55 1.66
CA LEU A 134 18.23 -26.70 2.68
C LEU A 134 19.28 -25.74 3.28
N ARG A 135 20.51 -26.22 3.51
CA ARG A 135 21.60 -25.37 4.03
C ARG A 135 21.88 -24.19 3.10
N GLU A 136 22.00 -24.41 1.80
CA GLU A 136 22.22 -23.33 0.84
C GLU A 136 20.98 -22.44 0.68
N THR A 137 19.78 -23.01 0.70
CA THR A 137 18.52 -22.27 0.52
C THR A 137 18.17 -21.39 1.72
N LEU A 138 18.48 -21.84 2.93
CA LEU A 138 18.20 -21.11 4.17
C LEU A 138 19.34 -20.14 4.54
N LYS A 139 20.49 -20.22 3.90
CA LYS A 139 21.63 -19.32 4.14
C LYS A 139 21.25 -17.87 3.83
N GLY A 140 21.14 -17.06 4.88
CA GLY A 140 20.74 -15.65 4.78
C GLY A 140 19.26 -15.44 4.44
N ALA A 141 18.43 -16.49 4.49
CA ALA A 141 17.00 -16.36 4.29
C ALA A 141 16.32 -15.76 5.53
N TYR A 142 15.28 -14.96 5.31
CA TYR A 142 14.46 -14.41 6.38
C TYR A 142 13.34 -15.38 6.72
N SER A 143 13.32 -15.88 7.96
CA SER A 143 12.17 -16.65 8.46
C SER A 143 10.96 -15.73 8.61
N ALA A 144 9.78 -16.27 8.36
CA ALA A 144 8.54 -15.67 8.80
C ALA A 144 8.53 -15.56 10.33
N PRO A 145 7.95 -14.47 10.88
CA PRO A 145 7.99 -14.18 12.31
C PRO A 145 7.13 -15.17 13.12
N SER A 146 7.70 -15.75 14.17
CA SER A 146 7.10 -16.84 14.96
C SER A 146 5.79 -16.43 15.62
N ASN A 147 5.72 -15.21 16.17
CA ASN A 147 4.52 -14.67 16.81
C ASN A 147 3.32 -14.54 15.87
N LEU A 148 3.51 -14.44 14.56
CA LEU A 148 2.40 -14.37 13.60
C LEU A 148 1.95 -15.75 13.09
N LEU A 149 2.81 -16.76 13.24
CA LEU A 149 2.54 -18.14 12.85
C LEU A 149 2.03 -19.00 14.01
N GLU A 150 2.41 -18.67 15.25
CA GLU A 150 2.20 -19.48 16.44
C GLU A 150 1.63 -18.68 17.62
N GLY A 151 1.06 -19.39 18.59
CA GLY A 151 0.58 -18.82 19.85
C GLY A 151 -0.69 -17.95 19.72
N LEU A 152 -0.90 -17.09 20.72
CA LEU A 152 -2.10 -16.24 20.86
C LEU A 152 -2.27 -15.21 19.72
N HIS A 153 -1.20 -14.96 18.97
CA HIS A 153 -1.10 -13.93 17.94
C HIS A 153 -1.19 -14.49 16.50
N LYS A 154 -1.35 -15.81 16.36
CA LYS A 154 -1.46 -16.50 15.07
C LYS A 154 -2.52 -15.87 14.15
N GLY A 155 -2.07 -15.38 12.99
CA GLY A 155 -2.94 -14.82 11.95
C GLY A 155 -3.67 -13.53 12.32
N LYS A 156 -3.31 -12.90 13.44
CA LYS A 156 -3.79 -11.55 13.79
C LYS A 156 -3.07 -10.51 12.93
N ASN A 157 -3.79 -9.46 12.51
CA ASN A 157 -3.15 -8.30 11.91
C ASN A 157 -2.28 -7.63 13.00
N PRO A 158 -1.10 -7.07 12.68
CA PRO A 158 -0.34 -6.20 13.56
C PRO A 158 -1.18 -5.22 14.40
N LEU A 159 -2.21 -4.61 13.80
CA LEU A 159 -3.12 -3.72 14.52
C LEU A 159 -3.97 -4.45 15.57
N ASP A 160 -4.42 -5.67 15.29
CA ASP A 160 -5.21 -6.48 16.25
C ASP A 160 -4.38 -6.93 17.47
N LEU A 161 -3.04 -6.80 17.39
CA LEU A 161 -2.15 -7.06 18.53
C LEU A 161 -2.19 -5.92 19.55
N ILE A 162 -2.56 -4.71 19.15
CA ILE A 162 -2.77 -3.57 20.03
C ILE A 162 -4.26 -3.51 20.38
N ALA A 163 -4.66 -4.35 21.33
CA ALA A 163 -6.05 -4.40 21.79
C ALA A 163 -6.31 -3.40 22.94
N PRO A 164 -7.57 -3.00 23.18
CA PRO A 164 -7.96 -2.31 24.40
C PRO A 164 -7.43 -3.05 25.65
N GLY A 165 -6.85 -2.29 26.59
CA GLY A 165 -6.18 -2.80 27.78
C GLY A 165 -4.69 -3.10 27.60
N SER A 166 -4.15 -3.02 26.37
CA SER A 166 -2.71 -3.18 26.17
C SER A 166 -1.94 -2.00 26.76
N ARG A 167 -0.75 -2.27 27.31
CA ARG A 167 0.15 -1.27 27.87
C ARG A 167 1.26 -0.92 26.88
N LEU A 168 1.59 0.37 26.82
CA LEU A 168 2.69 0.93 26.03
C LEU A 168 3.44 1.97 26.85
N GLU A 169 4.64 2.33 26.42
CA GLU A 169 5.43 3.41 27.01
C GLU A 169 5.38 4.63 26.10
N CYS A 170 4.99 5.79 26.63
CA CYS A 170 4.92 7.05 25.90
C CYS A 170 5.95 8.04 26.46
N GLN A 171 6.87 8.49 25.62
CA GLN A 171 7.78 9.58 25.97
C GLN A 171 7.00 10.88 26.17
N ASN A 172 7.50 11.73 27.07
CA ASN A 172 6.87 13.00 27.39
C ASN A 172 7.23 14.08 26.35
N PHE A 173 6.20 14.72 25.78
CA PHE A 173 6.33 15.77 24.76
C PHE A 173 6.99 17.08 25.25
N GLN A 174 7.22 17.24 26.55
CA GLN A 174 7.94 18.38 27.15
C GLN A 174 9.30 17.99 27.72
N ASP A 175 9.55 16.69 27.93
CA ASP A 175 10.80 16.18 28.48
C ASP A 175 11.10 14.80 27.89
N SER A 176 11.88 14.78 26.81
CA SER A 176 12.10 13.54 26.04
C SER A 176 12.80 12.45 26.85
N LEU A 177 13.48 12.80 27.95
CA LEU A 177 14.18 11.86 28.84
C LEU A 177 13.27 11.18 29.86
N SER A 178 12.01 11.59 29.92
CA SER A 178 10.98 11.05 30.79
C SER A 178 9.94 10.29 29.97
N THR A 179 9.56 9.11 30.46
CA THR A 179 8.58 8.22 29.82
C THR A 179 7.56 7.78 30.85
N TRP A 180 6.31 7.53 30.44
CA TRP A 180 5.30 6.96 31.31
C TRP A 180 4.47 5.90 30.60
N ILE A 181 3.91 4.98 31.38
CA ILE A 181 3.07 3.90 30.86
C ILE A 181 1.69 4.47 30.50
N VAL A 182 1.19 4.04 29.34
CA VAL A 182 -0.13 4.38 28.83
C VAL A 182 -0.90 3.11 28.49
N ASN A 183 -2.20 3.13 28.75
CA ASN A 183 -3.14 2.10 28.37
C ASN A 183 -3.83 2.45 27.07
N VAL A 184 -4.00 1.45 26.21
CA VAL A 184 -4.82 1.56 25.01
C VAL A 184 -6.28 1.42 25.41
N ALA A 185 -7.05 2.50 25.29
CA ALA A 185 -8.49 2.48 25.49
C ALA A 185 -9.21 1.97 24.22
N ASP A 186 -8.75 2.39 23.04
CA ASP A 186 -9.29 1.97 21.75
C ASP A 186 -8.23 2.00 20.66
N ASN A 187 -8.39 1.18 19.63
CA ASN A 187 -7.54 1.14 18.45
C ASN A 187 -8.40 1.14 17.18
N ILE A 188 -8.43 2.29 16.51
CA ILE A 188 -9.18 2.49 15.29
C ILE A 188 -8.20 2.60 14.12
N GLY A 189 -8.00 1.50 13.39
CA GLY A 189 -7.16 1.49 12.20
C GLY A 189 -5.70 1.92 12.45
N GLY A 190 -5.18 1.70 13.66
CA GLY A 190 -3.85 2.13 14.11
C GLY A 190 -3.83 3.47 14.83
N ARG A 191 -4.96 4.19 14.88
CA ARG A 191 -5.13 5.39 15.68
C ARG A 191 -5.55 4.97 17.10
N LEU A 192 -4.66 5.17 18.06
CA LEU A 192 -4.80 4.72 19.43
C LEU A 192 -5.35 5.83 20.30
N LYS A 193 -6.42 5.51 21.02
CA LYS A 193 -6.91 6.29 22.15
C LYS A 193 -6.17 5.82 23.38
N LEU A 194 -5.44 6.71 24.04
CA LEU A 194 -4.53 6.37 25.13
C LEU A 194 -4.90 7.10 26.42
N HIS A 195 -4.76 6.41 27.54
CA HIS A 195 -4.85 6.96 28.90
C HIS A 195 -3.54 6.75 29.64
N TYR A 196 -3.17 7.67 30.52
CA TYR A 196 -2.04 7.40 31.42
C TYR A 196 -2.41 6.33 32.44
N GLU A 197 -1.53 5.36 32.65
CA GLU A 197 -1.70 4.34 33.68
C GLU A 197 -1.81 5.00 35.06
N GLY A 198 -2.77 4.52 35.86
CA GLY A 198 -3.18 5.07 37.15
C GLY A 198 -4.30 6.10 37.09
N LEU A 199 -4.79 6.45 35.89
CA LEU A 199 -5.84 7.44 35.65
C LEU A 199 -6.96 6.93 34.73
N GLU A 200 -7.20 5.62 34.68
CA GLU A 200 -8.13 4.96 33.74
C GLU A 200 -9.58 5.46 33.85
N ASN A 201 -9.95 6.06 34.98
CA ASN A 201 -11.30 6.57 35.23
C ASN A 201 -11.45 8.08 34.92
N SER A 202 -10.48 8.71 34.25
CA SER A 202 -10.48 10.14 33.97
C SER A 202 -10.32 10.44 32.48
N ASP A 203 -11.41 10.87 31.85
CA ASP A 203 -11.44 11.34 30.46
C ASP A 203 -10.71 12.69 30.26
N GLN A 204 -10.08 13.24 31.31
CA GLN A 204 -9.45 14.56 31.24
C GLN A 204 -8.07 14.54 30.56
N PHE A 205 -7.39 13.38 30.53
CA PHE A 205 -6.02 13.26 30.04
C PHE A 205 -5.90 12.26 28.88
N GLU A 206 -6.98 12.11 28.11
CA GLU A 206 -6.96 11.29 26.91
C GLU A 206 -6.05 11.90 25.86
N GLN A 207 -5.27 11.05 25.20
CA GLN A 207 -4.44 11.45 24.09
C GLN A 207 -4.62 10.50 22.91
N TRP A 208 -4.46 11.04 21.70
CA TRP A 208 -4.58 10.30 20.47
C TRP A 208 -3.24 10.28 19.77
N LEU A 209 -2.71 9.09 19.51
CA LEU A 209 -1.48 8.89 18.73
C LEU A 209 -1.70 7.77 17.73
N PHE A 210 -1.02 7.84 16.60
CA PHE A 210 -0.95 6.70 15.69
C PHE A 210 0.09 5.71 16.22
N TYR A 211 -0.11 4.40 16.05
CA TYR A 211 0.77 3.39 16.66
C TYR A 211 2.24 3.49 16.19
N LEU A 212 2.48 4.06 15.00
CA LEU A 212 3.82 4.33 14.46
C LEU A 212 4.46 5.62 14.98
N ASP A 213 3.81 6.35 15.89
CA ASP A 213 4.36 7.57 16.45
C ASP A 213 5.74 7.31 17.10
N PRO A 214 6.77 8.13 16.80
CA PRO A 214 8.12 7.92 17.32
C PRO A 214 8.26 8.01 18.84
N PHE A 215 7.31 8.64 19.53
CA PHE A 215 7.32 8.78 20.99
C PHE A 215 6.59 7.66 21.71
N LEU A 216 5.97 6.73 20.98
CA LEU A 216 5.30 5.56 21.55
C LEU A 216 6.22 4.33 21.46
N HIS A 217 6.23 3.46 22.47
CA HIS A 217 7.13 2.32 22.55
C HIS A 217 6.45 1.12 23.23
N GLN A 218 7.04 -0.05 23.03
CA GLN A 218 6.70 -1.24 23.82
C GLN A 218 7.12 -1.05 25.28
N VAL A 219 6.46 -1.76 26.19
CA VAL A 219 6.87 -1.83 27.60
C VAL A 219 8.28 -2.42 27.72
N GLY A 220 9.10 -1.82 28.59
CA GLY A 220 10.50 -2.17 28.81
C GLY A 220 11.50 -1.38 27.95
N TRP A 221 11.03 -0.63 26.95
CA TRP A 221 11.89 0.17 26.08
C TRP A 221 12.67 1.25 26.86
N ALA A 222 12.00 1.96 27.75
CA ALA A 222 12.60 3.00 28.58
C ALA A 222 13.73 2.43 29.43
N SER A 223 13.53 1.27 30.05
CA SER A 223 14.58 0.60 30.83
C SER A 223 15.77 0.17 29.97
N GLN A 224 15.53 -0.27 28.73
CA GLN A 224 16.60 -0.70 27.81
C GLN A 224 17.45 0.48 27.33
N GLU A 225 16.81 1.61 27.03
CA GLU A 225 17.47 2.81 26.51
C GLU A 225 17.93 3.78 27.63
N GLY A 226 17.65 3.46 28.90
CA GLY A 226 18.08 4.25 30.07
C GLY A 226 17.21 5.47 30.39
N TYR A 227 15.94 5.48 29.97
CA TYR A 227 14.95 6.52 30.25
C TYR A 227 14.23 6.24 31.58
N ALA A 228 13.85 7.32 32.28
CA ALA A 228 13.18 7.20 33.57
C ALA A 228 11.66 7.05 33.38
N LEU A 229 11.05 6.13 34.13
CA LEU A 229 9.60 6.00 34.21
C LEU A 229 9.05 6.98 35.25
N HIS A 230 8.60 8.15 34.78
CA HIS A 230 8.00 9.19 35.62
C HIS A 230 6.72 9.76 34.99
N PRO A 231 5.67 10.01 35.79
CA PRO A 231 4.44 10.59 35.29
C PRO A 231 4.69 12.01 34.76
N PRO A 232 4.10 12.41 33.62
CA PRO A 232 4.25 13.75 33.09
C PRO A 232 3.79 14.82 34.08
N THR A 233 4.40 16.01 34.02
CA THR A 233 4.14 17.13 34.95
C THR A 233 2.66 17.50 35.05
N VAL A 234 1.92 17.34 33.94
CA VAL A 234 0.48 17.62 33.85
C VAL A 234 -0.34 16.71 34.79
N ILE A 235 0.10 15.48 35.03
CA ILE A 235 -0.60 14.52 35.90
C ILE A 235 0.12 14.24 37.21
N ARG A 236 1.40 14.59 37.31
CA ARG A 236 2.27 14.26 38.46
C ARG A 236 1.67 14.69 39.81
N HIS A 237 0.96 15.82 39.83
CA HIS A 237 0.36 16.38 41.05
C HIS A 237 -0.91 15.65 41.53
N LEU A 238 -1.47 14.74 40.71
CA LEU A 238 -2.72 14.05 41.01
C LEU A 238 -2.57 12.91 42.02
N LYS A 239 -1.37 12.37 42.18
CA LYS A 239 -1.03 11.33 43.17
C LYS A 239 0.31 11.62 43.82
N SER A 240 0.52 11.05 45.00
CA SER A 240 1.80 11.04 45.68
C SER A 240 2.82 10.16 44.97
N GLU A 241 4.11 10.41 45.20
CA GLU A 241 5.19 9.58 44.63
C GLU A 241 5.06 8.11 45.06
N ALA A 242 4.60 7.84 46.29
CA ALA A 242 4.40 6.47 46.77
C ALA A 242 3.31 5.73 45.97
N GLU A 243 2.20 6.39 45.65
CA GLU A 243 1.12 5.80 44.82
C GLU A 243 1.61 5.53 43.39
N TRP A 244 2.42 6.42 42.81
CA TRP A 244 3.00 6.18 41.49
C TRP A 244 3.95 4.98 41.47
N GLN A 245 4.74 4.79 42.53
CA GLN A 245 5.62 3.62 42.67
C GLN A 245 4.85 2.31 42.90
N GLU A 246 3.71 2.36 43.61
CA GLU A 246 2.83 1.21 43.80
C GLU A 246 2.26 0.72 42.46
N ILE A 247 1.84 1.64 41.58
CA ILE A 247 1.37 1.33 40.22
C ILE A 247 2.46 0.59 39.42
N LEU A 248 3.70 1.10 39.41
CA LEU A 248 4.81 0.43 38.71
C LEU A 248 5.12 -0.96 39.28
N THR A 249 4.96 -1.14 40.59
CA THR A 249 5.18 -2.44 41.25
C THR A 249 4.12 -3.44 40.80
N LYS A 250 2.84 -3.03 40.80
CA LYS A 250 1.73 -3.83 40.34
C LYS A 250 1.88 -4.27 38.88
N ILE A 251 2.33 -3.38 37.99
CA ILE A 251 2.51 -3.72 36.56
C ILE A 251 3.59 -4.77 36.37
N LYS A 252 4.70 -4.70 37.13
CA LYS A 252 5.76 -5.70 37.10
C LYS A 252 5.29 -7.08 37.57
N GLU A 253 4.30 -7.13 38.46
CA GLU A 253 3.68 -8.38 38.92
C GLU A 253 2.67 -8.95 37.89
N GLU A 254 2.06 -8.09 37.07
CA GLU A 254 1.05 -8.44 36.05
C GLU A 254 1.63 -8.72 34.65
N GLU A 255 2.96 -8.71 34.49
CA GLU A 255 3.68 -8.67 33.21
C GLU A 255 3.49 -9.92 32.31
N GLU A 256 2.81 -10.97 32.79
CA GLU A 256 2.68 -12.26 32.10
C GLU A 256 1.54 -12.36 31.06
N GLU A 257 0.53 -11.49 31.04
CA GLU A 257 -0.70 -11.71 30.24
C GLU A 257 -0.89 -10.85 28.96
N SER A 258 -0.07 -9.83 28.68
CA SER A 258 -0.35 -8.90 27.55
C SER A 258 0.88 -8.34 26.81
N LEU A 259 1.82 -9.19 26.42
CA LEU A 259 3.01 -8.74 25.69
C LEU A 259 2.72 -8.48 24.20
N ILE A 260 2.63 -7.20 23.84
CA ILE A 260 2.72 -6.75 22.44
C ILE A 260 4.11 -7.14 21.90
N PRO A 261 4.20 -7.89 20.78
CA PRO A 261 5.49 -8.28 20.22
C PRO A 261 6.34 -7.07 19.79
N SER A 262 7.65 -7.12 20.05
CA SER A 262 8.55 -6.01 19.71
C SER A 262 8.63 -5.69 18.22
N ASP A 263 8.48 -6.72 17.39
CA ASP A 263 8.49 -6.60 15.93
C ASP A 263 7.32 -5.77 15.39
N LEU A 264 6.29 -5.48 16.21
CA LEU A 264 5.19 -4.60 15.81
C LEU A 264 5.66 -3.17 15.50
N PHE A 265 6.72 -2.73 16.17
CA PHE A 265 7.26 -1.38 16.06
C PHE A 265 8.44 -1.27 15.08
N LYS A 266 8.76 -2.35 14.34
CA LYS A 266 9.91 -2.38 13.41
C LYS A 266 9.83 -1.36 12.28
N ASP A 267 8.60 -1.02 11.86
CA ASP A 267 8.35 -0.10 10.75
C ASP A 267 8.30 1.37 11.20
N LYS A 268 8.58 1.65 12.48
CA LYS A 268 8.74 3.01 12.99
C LYS A 268 9.93 3.71 12.37
N LEU A 269 9.78 5.03 12.20
CA LEU A 269 10.88 5.86 11.71
C LEU A 269 12.01 5.88 12.73
N VAL A 270 13.19 5.41 12.32
CA VAL A 270 14.39 5.53 13.15
C VAL A 270 14.80 7.00 13.22
N ILE A 271 14.88 7.52 14.44
CA ILE A 271 15.30 8.90 14.67
C ILE A 271 16.81 9.02 14.51
N GLY A 272 17.22 9.86 13.54
CA GLY A 272 18.62 10.18 13.28
C GLY A 272 19.19 11.24 14.22
N HIS A 273 20.48 11.49 14.07
CA HIS A 273 21.20 12.49 14.87
C HIS A 273 20.94 13.89 14.31
N HIS A 274 20.84 14.89 15.19
CA HIS A 274 20.73 16.29 14.79
C HIS A 274 21.99 17.10 15.09
N THR A 275 22.08 18.28 14.49
CA THR A 275 23.19 19.23 14.68
C THR A 275 22.74 20.57 15.29
N PHE A 276 21.49 20.65 15.76
CA PHE A 276 20.96 21.83 16.45
C PHE A 276 21.68 22.13 17.77
N SER A 277 21.77 23.41 18.12
CA SER A 277 22.34 23.92 19.37
C SER A 277 21.39 24.87 20.08
N VAL A 278 21.49 24.95 21.40
CA VAL A 278 20.70 25.87 22.23
C VAL A 278 20.94 27.32 21.78
N GLY A 279 19.86 28.10 21.70
CA GLY A 279 19.87 29.50 21.28
C GLY A 279 19.69 29.71 19.78
N MET A 280 19.81 28.66 18.96
CA MET A 280 19.50 28.76 17.53
C MET A 280 18.02 29.13 17.31
N LYS A 281 17.78 30.04 16.36
CA LYS A 281 16.45 30.45 15.94
C LYS A 281 16.00 29.78 14.66
N LEU A 282 14.72 29.48 14.58
CA LEU A 282 14.08 28.82 13.46
C LEU A 282 12.62 29.28 13.34
N GLU A 283 11.95 28.87 12.28
CA GLU A 283 10.50 29.01 12.15
C GLU A 283 9.85 27.70 12.61
N ALA A 284 8.74 27.76 13.35
CA ALA A 284 8.06 26.56 13.81
C ALA A 284 6.53 26.69 13.80
N LEU A 285 5.89 25.53 13.70
CA LEU A 285 4.46 25.33 13.83
C LEU A 285 4.20 24.61 15.15
N ASP A 286 3.34 25.18 15.99
CA ASP A 286 2.91 24.56 17.24
C ASP A 286 2.07 23.29 16.95
N PRO A 287 2.49 22.08 17.36
CA PRO A 287 1.75 20.86 17.09
C PRO A 287 0.35 20.84 17.72
N SER A 288 0.15 21.57 18.83
CA SER A 288 -1.14 21.69 19.52
C SER A 288 -2.05 22.77 18.91
N ALA A 289 -1.48 23.66 18.09
CA ALA A 289 -2.19 24.73 17.39
C ALA A 289 -1.59 24.95 15.99
N PRO A 290 -1.74 23.99 15.06
CA PRO A 290 -1.03 23.95 13.78
C PRO A 290 -1.66 24.88 12.73
N PHE A 291 -1.87 26.15 13.08
CA PHE A 291 -2.55 27.14 12.24
C PHE A 291 -1.60 28.24 11.74
N THR A 292 -0.51 28.50 12.47
CA THR A 292 0.38 29.63 12.20
C THR A 292 1.84 29.26 12.41
N ILE A 293 2.67 29.58 11.44
CA ILE A 293 4.13 29.48 11.56
C ILE A 293 4.63 30.74 12.26
N SER A 294 5.48 30.58 13.26
CA SER A 294 6.03 31.68 14.08
C SER A 294 7.53 31.47 14.31
N PRO A 295 8.30 32.54 14.63
CA PRO A 295 9.65 32.39 15.15
C PRO A 295 9.68 31.53 16.42
N ALA A 296 10.72 30.70 16.52
CA ALA A 296 10.92 29.82 17.64
C ALA A 296 12.41 29.68 17.94
N THR A 297 12.71 29.28 19.17
CA THR A 297 14.06 29.12 19.68
C THR A 297 14.28 27.72 20.22
N ILE A 298 15.48 27.18 19.98
CA ILE A 298 15.91 25.93 20.62
C ILE A 298 16.35 26.26 22.04
N VAL A 299 15.55 25.87 23.02
CA VAL A 299 15.76 26.23 24.42
C VAL A 299 16.51 25.15 25.20
N LYS A 300 16.51 23.90 24.71
CA LYS A 300 17.21 22.77 25.34
C LYS A 300 17.61 21.74 24.29
N VAL A 301 18.78 21.12 24.47
CA VAL A 301 19.17 19.90 23.74
C VAL A 301 19.28 18.79 24.77
N PHE A 302 18.52 17.69 24.59
CA PHE A 302 18.48 16.59 25.56
C PHE A 302 19.60 15.59 25.30
N ASN A 303 19.77 15.19 24.04
CA ASN A 303 20.79 14.27 23.57
C ASN A 303 21.01 14.48 22.05
N GLU A 304 21.67 13.55 21.38
CA GLU A 304 21.91 13.62 19.93
C GLU A 304 20.66 13.45 19.05
N LYS A 305 19.54 12.98 19.63
CA LYS A 305 18.28 12.69 18.93
C LYS A 305 17.20 13.75 19.17
N TYR A 306 17.13 14.31 20.37
CA TYR A 306 16.02 15.17 20.81
C TYR A 306 16.46 16.53 21.34
N PHE A 307 15.64 17.54 21.03
CA PHE A 307 15.79 18.93 21.48
C PHE A 307 14.42 19.56 21.73
N LEU A 308 14.36 20.61 22.55
CA LEU A 308 13.14 21.35 22.88
C LEU A 308 13.10 22.65 22.09
N VAL A 309 12.00 22.85 21.36
CA VAL A 309 11.69 24.09 20.64
C VAL A 309 10.61 24.84 21.42
N GLU A 310 10.79 26.13 21.60
CA GLU A 310 9.82 27.05 22.22
C GLU A 310 9.41 28.11 21.20
N ILE A 311 8.10 28.31 21.00
CA ILE A 311 7.59 29.43 20.20
C ILE A 311 7.92 30.73 20.91
N ASP A 312 8.55 31.66 20.21
CA ASP A 312 9.01 32.92 20.79
C ASP A 312 7.81 33.77 21.25
N ASP A 313 7.82 34.19 22.51
CA ASP A 313 6.84 35.10 23.11
C ASP A 313 7.58 36.18 23.91
N LEU A 314 7.39 37.44 23.51
CA LEU A 314 8.07 38.60 24.12
C LEU A 314 7.23 39.27 25.20
N ARG A 315 6.04 38.75 25.51
CA ARG A 315 5.19 39.25 26.59
C ARG A 315 5.77 38.87 27.95
N ALA A 316 5.38 39.60 29.00
CA ALA A 316 5.87 39.36 30.36
C ALA A 316 5.54 37.94 30.87
N GLU A 317 6.34 37.48 31.85
CA GLU A 317 6.53 36.08 32.34
C GLU A 317 5.28 35.31 32.81
N ASN A 318 4.08 35.88 32.76
CA ASN A 318 2.84 35.25 33.22
C ASN A 318 2.10 34.47 32.11
N THR A 319 2.75 34.23 30.97
CA THR A 319 2.18 33.50 29.84
C THR A 319 2.72 32.07 29.78
N THR A 320 1.84 31.10 29.52
CA THR A 320 2.22 29.71 29.29
C THR A 320 3.07 29.63 28.02
N ARG A 321 4.37 29.41 28.21
CA ARG A 321 5.31 29.15 27.12
C ARG A 321 4.90 27.89 26.37
N ARG A 322 4.89 27.98 25.05
CA ARG A 322 4.50 26.86 24.18
C ARG A 322 5.76 26.21 23.65
N SER A 323 6.16 25.13 24.32
CA SER A 323 7.29 24.31 23.93
C SER A 323 6.87 22.93 23.50
N PHE A 324 7.69 22.26 22.69
CA PHE A 324 7.47 20.87 22.28
C PHE A 324 8.80 20.23 21.90
N VAL A 325 8.94 18.96 22.26
CA VAL A 325 10.10 18.14 21.91
C VAL A 325 10.10 17.88 20.41
N CYS A 326 11.26 18.04 19.78
CA CYS A 326 11.52 17.76 18.39
C CYS A 326 12.69 16.78 18.24
N HIS A 327 12.72 16.15 17.08
CA HIS A 327 13.85 15.40 16.54
C HIS A 327 14.14 15.87 15.11
N VAL A 328 15.19 15.35 14.47
CA VAL A 328 15.63 15.82 13.13
C VAL A 328 14.57 15.68 12.04
N ASN A 329 13.65 14.73 12.17
CA ASN A 329 12.57 14.48 11.21
C ASN A 329 11.23 15.11 11.63
N SER A 330 11.18 15.92 12.69
CA SER A 330 9.95 16.60 13.09
C SER A 330 9.54 17.59 12.00
N SER A 331 8.32 17.44 11.47
CA SER A 331 7.83 18.26 10.36
C SER A 331 7.33 19.64 10.79
N GLY A 332 7.38 19.99 12.08
CA GLY A 332 6.90 21.27 12.59
C GLY A 332 7.95 22.37 12.60
N ILE A 333 9.17 22.13 12.10
CA ILE A 333 10.29 23.07 12.19
C ILE A 333 10.88 23.38 10.82
N PHE A 334 11.27 24.64 10.63
CA PHE A 334 11.70 25.17 9.34
C PHE A 334 12.90 26.11 9.51
N PRO A 335 13.81 26.18 8.53
CA PRO A 335 14.89 27.14 8.55
C PRO A 335 14.35 28.58 8.47
N VAL A 336 15.12 29.53 8.99
CA VAL A 336 14.80 30.96 8.90
C VAL A 336 14.56 31.37 7.42
N HIS A 337 13.53 32.19 7.21
CA HIS A 337 12.99 32.62 5.91
C HIS A 337 12.31 31.53 5.08
N TRP A 338 11.98 30.37 5.65
CA TRP A 338 11.23 29.34 4.91
C TRP A 338 9.84 29.85 4.49
N SER A 339 9.11 30.50 5.38
CA SER A 339 7.78 31.06 5.09
C SER A 339 7.85 32.08 3.96
N LEU A 340 8.81 33.02 4.04
CA LEU A 340 9.02 34.04 3.01
C LEU A 340 9.32 33.42 1.63
N LYS A 341 10.20 32.41 1.57
CA LYS A 341 10.54 31.69 0.32
C LYS A 341 9.34 30.99 -0.31
N ASN A 342 8.34 30.62 0.49
CA ASN A 342 7.12 29.95 0.03
C ASN A 342 5.94 30.93 -0.19
N GLY A 343 6.17 32.23 -0.03
CA GLY A 343 5.14 33.26 -0.17
C GLY A 343 4.11 33.25 0.96
N LEU A 344 4.52 32.80 2.15
CA LEU A 344 3.69 32.71 3.34
C LEU A 344 4.04 33.86 4.30
N HIS A 345 3.00 34.38 4.97
CA HIS A 345 3.17 35.38 6.02
C HIS A 345 3.60 34.70 7.32
N LEU A 346 4.71 35.13 7.89
CA LEU A 346 5.19 34.66 9.18
C LEU A 346 4.53 35.48 10.29
N SER A 347 3.95 34.83 11.29
CA SER A 347 3.35 35.53 12.43
C SER A 347 4.46 36.08 13.34
N PRO A 348 4.52 37.39 13.62
CA PRO A 348 5.50 37.92 14.58
C PRO A 348 5.31 37.31 15.96
N PRO A 349 6.38 37.21 16.78
CA PRO A 349 6.27 36.83 18.18
C PRO A 349 5.30 37.76 18.91
N PRO A 350 4.37 37.24 19.74
CA PRO A 350 3.52 38.10 20.55
C PRO A 350 4.35 39.09 21.37
N GLY A 351 3.95 40.37 21.37
CA GLY A 351 4.71 41.44 22.04
C GLY A 351 5.82 42.08 21.20
N TYR A 352 6.04 41.64 19.95
CA TYR A 352 6.93 42.31 19.02
C TYR A 352 6.38 43.70 18.64
N PRO A 353 7.21 44.77 18.67
CA PRO A 353 6.72 46.15 18.59
C PRO A 353 6.27 46.59 17.18
N ASN A 354 6.84 45.97 16.13
CA ASN A 354 6.55 46.31 14.75
C ASN A 354 5.54 45.32 14.13
N GLN A 355 4.68 45.80 13.23
CA GLN A 355 3.80 44.90 12.45
C GLN A 355 4.57 44.14 11.37
N ASP A 356 5.61 44.77 10.80
CA ASP A 356 6.48 44.15 9.81
C ASP A 356 7.62 43.42 10.52
N PHE A 357 7.56 42.09 10.56
CA PHE A 357 8.60 41.25 11.13
C PHE A 357 9.75 41.06 10.14
N ASP A 358 10.97 41.40 10.56
CA ASP A 358 12.20 41.11 9.82
C ASP A 358 13.15 40.23 10.63
N TRP A 359 13.57 39.12 10.03
CA TRP A 359 14.44 38.15 10.68
C TRP A 359 15.84 38.71 10.97
N ALA A 360 16.40 39.57 10.12
CA ALA A 360 17.75 40.10 10.32
C ALA A 360 17.79 41.06 11.52
N ASP A 361 16.78 41.94 11.62
CA ASP A 361 16.61 42.82 12.78
C ASP A 361 16.32 42.02 14.05
N TYR A 362 15.47 41.00 13.97
CA TYR A 362 15.14 40.15 15.11
C TYR A 362 16.33 39.33 15.64
N LEU A 363 17.09 38.70 14.75
CA LEU A 363 18.32 37.98 15.11
C LEU A 363 19.34 38.90 15.79
N LYS A 364 19.50 40.11 15.25
CA LYS A 364 20.39 41.13 15.82
C LYS A 364 19.90 41.60 17.19
N GLN A 365 18.60 41.81 17.38
CA GLN A 365 18.01 42.20 18.67
C GLN A 365 18.21 41.11 19.73
N CYS A 366 18.07 39.84 19.37
CA CYS A 366 18.25 38.73 20.29
C CYS A 366 19.72 38.34 20.54
N GLY A 367 20.65 38.79 19.68
CA GLY A 367 22.03 38.29 19.71
C GLY A 367 22.12 36.79 19.42
N ALA A 368 21.23 36.29 18.55
CA ALA A 368 21.07 34.86 18.27
C ALA A 368 21.42 34.54 16.81
N GLU A 369 21.69 33.26 16.54
CA GLU A 369 21.98 32.78 15.19
C GLU A 369 20.82 31.97 14.63
N ALA A 370 20.61 32.04 13.32
CA ALA A 370 19.65 31.20 12.63
C ALA A 370 20.18 29.75 12.57
N ALA A 371 19.30 28.78 12.78
CA ALA A 371 19.64 27.38 12.56
C ALA A 371 20.02 27.15 11.08
N PRO A 372 21.19 26.55 10.79
CA PRO A 372 21.63 26.29 9.42
C PRO A 372 20.66 25.39 8.64
N GLN A 373 20.55 25.64 7.32
CA GLN A 373 19.72 24.82 6.42
C GLN A 373 20.09 23.32 6.47
N SER A 374 21.36 22.99 6.74
CA SER A 374 21.86 21.62 6.85
C SER A 374 21.32 20.85 8.06
N CYS A 375 20.74 21.54 9.05
CA CYS A 375 20.10 20.90 10.20
C CYS A 375 18.72 20.32 9.87
N PHE A 376 18.14 20.68 8.72
CA PHE A 376 16.77 20.31 8.34
C PHE A 376 16.76 19.22 7.27
N PRO A 377 15.76 18.33 7.29
CA PRO A 377 15.63 17.27 6.30
C PRO A 377 15.35 17.84 4.90
N LEU A 378 15.68 17.06 3.87
CA LEU A 378 15.39 17.43 2.49
C LEU A 378 13.87 17.38 2.22
N PRO A 379 13.33 18.33 1.44
CA PRO A 379 11.92 18.30 1.06
C PRO A 379 11.55 17.06 0.23
N ILE A 380 10.32 16.58 0.42
CA ILE A 380 9.73 15.46 -0.32
C ILE A 380 9.01 16.04 -1.53
N SER A 381 9.32 15.56 -2.73
CA SER A 381 8.78 16.13 -3.99
C SER A 381 7.77 15.24 -4.71
N ASP A 382 7.66 13.95 -4.36
CA ASP A 382 6.76 12.99 -5.03
C ASP A 382 5.75 12.38 -4.06
N HIS A 383 4.87 13.22 -3.51
CA HIS A 383 3.83 12.83 -2.54
C HIS A 383 2.43 12.67 -3.16
N GLY A 384 2.20 13.10 -4.40
CA GLY A 384 0.93 12.91 -5.13
C GLY A 384 -0.24 13.82 -4.74
N PHE A 385 -0.20 14.48 -3.58
CA PHE A 385 -1.19 15.49 -3.17
C PHE A 385 -1.23 16.73 -4.08
N LYS A 386 -2.44 17.26 -4.30
CA LYS A 386 -2.71 18.46 -5.12
C LYS A 386 -3.84 19.28 -4.50
N GLU A 387 -3.84 20.58 -4.82
CA GLU A 387 -4.94 21.48 -4.46
C GLU A 387 -6.29 20.95 -4.96
N ASN A 388 -7.34 21.21 -4.19
CA ASN A 388 -8.72 20.74 -4.37
C ASN A 388 -8.94 19.23 -4.22
N MET A 389 -7.92 18.44 -3.86
CA MET A 389 -8.14 17.06 -3.43
C MET A 389 -8.86 17.01 -2.08
N LYS A 390 -9.66 15.96 -1.88
CA LYS A 390 -10.34 15.66 -0.61
C LYS A 390 -9.65 14.51 0.11
N LEU A 391 -9.62 14.59 1.43
CA LEU A 391 -9.12 13.55 2.34
C LEU A 391 -9.90 13.60 3.66
N GLU A 392 -9.60 12.70 4.59
CA GLU A 392 -10.09 12.71 5.95
C GLU A 392 -8.97 13.21 6.88
N ALA A 393 -9.25 14.15 7.79
CA ALA A 393 -8.21 14.70 8.66
C ALA A 393 -8.71 14.88 10.09
N VAL A 394 -7.81 14.66 11.05
CA VAL A 394 -8.05 14.91 12.47
C VAL A 394 -8.26 16.40 12.71
N ASN A 395 -9.23 16.75 13.53
CA ASN A 395 -9.41 18.09 14.03
C ASN A 395 -8.40 18.38 15.15
N PRO A 396 -7.46 19.33 14.97
CA PRO A 396 -6.44 19.63 15.97
C PRO A 396 -6.99 20.26 17.26
N ILE A 397 -8.22 20.80 17.23
CA ILE A 397 -8.88 21.38 18.42
C ILE A 397 -9.62 20.30 19.24
N ASP A 398 -10.16 19.29 18.55
CA ASP A 398 -10.88 18.17 19.15
C ASP A 398 -10.42 16.88 18.47
N PRO A 399 -9.33 16.24 18.96
CA PRO A 399 -8.75 15.08 18.32
C PRO A 399 -9.73 13.90 18.17
N GLU A 400 -10.80 13.81 18.95
CA GLU A 400 -11.83 12.77 18.75
C GLU A 400 -12.55 12.93 17.37
N GLU A 401 -12.54 14.13 16.78
CA GLU A 401 -13.16 14.36 15.47
C GLU A 401 -12.21 14.09 14.31
N VAL A 402 -12.62 13.21 13.40
CA VAL A 402 -12.08 13.14 12.03
C VAL A 402 -13.10 13.77 11.08
N CYS A 403 -12.65 14.71 10.28
CA CYS A 403 -13.47 15.53 9.41
C CYS A 403 -13.19 15.26 7.93
N VAL A 404 -14.19 15.52 7.08
CA VAL A 404 -13.93 15.76 5.66
C VAL A 404 -13.01 16.97 5.54
N ALA A 405 -11.95 16.88 4.74
CA ALA A 405 -11.00 17.97 4.57
C ALA A 405 -10.67 18.21 3.09
N THR A 406 -10.42 19.48 2.77
CA THR A 406 -9.99 19.92 1.45
C THR A 406 -8.57 20.45 1.51
N ILE A 407 -7.73 20.02 0.56
CA ILE A 407 -6.41 20.62 0.34
C ILE A 407 -6.61 21.95 -0.39
N THR A 408 -6.39 23.06 0.29
CA THR A 408 -6.53 24.41 -0.27
C THR A 408 -5.24 24.93 -0.89
N ALA A 409 -4.09 24.54 -0.34
CA ALA A 409 -2.77 24.87 -0.87
C ALA A 409 -1.76 23.74 -0.61
N VAL A 410 -0.76 23.65 -1.50
CA VAL A 410 0.40 22.74 -1.34
C VAL A 410 1.69 23.55 -1.47
N LYS A 411 2.54 23.54 -0.44
CA LYS A 411 3.85 24.23 -0.43
C LYS A 411 4.95 23.26 -0.01
N GLY A 412 5.74 22.78 -0.97
CA GLY A 412 6.73 21.73 -0.70
C GLY A 412 6.07 20.48 -0.11
N SER A 413 6.59 19.99 1.02
CA SER A 413 6.04 18.84 1.75
C SER A 413 4.83 19.16 2.65
N TYR A 414 4.18 20.31 2.50
CA TYR A 414 3.15 20.80 3.43
C TYR A 414 1.84 21.10 2.72
N LEU A 415 0.74 20.78 3.42
CA LEU A 415 -0.64 20.93 2.97
C LEU A 415 -1.36 21.92 3.89
N TRP A 416 -2.13 22.81 3.29
CA TRP A 416 -3.13 23.61 3.99
C TRP A 416 -4.46 22.90 3.83
N LEU A 417 -5.11 22.61 4.97
CA LEU A 417 -6.34 21.85 5.01
C LEU A 417 -7.46 22.68 5.60
N GLN A 418 -8.54 22.82 4.83
CA GLN A 418 -9.81 23.29 5.34
C GLN A 418 -10.62 22.10 5.84
N LEU A 419 -10.85 22.03 7.15
CA LEU A 419 -11.75 21.03 7.75
C LEU A 419 -13.21 21.43 7.52
N GLU A 420 -14.00 20.48 7.05
CA GLU A 420 -15.42 20.59 6.78
C GLU A 420 -16.19 19.72 7.78
N GLY A 421 -17.30 20.21 8.32
CA GLY A 421 -18.16 19.41 9.19
C GLY A 421 -17.84 19.42 10.68
N SER A 422 -16.73 20.05 11.10
CA SER A 422 -16.47 20.25 12.54
C SER A 422 -17.60 21.04 13.20
N LYS A 423 -17.86 20.73 14.48
CA LYS A 423 -18.90 21.42 15.28
C LYS A 423 -18.64 22.92 15.40
N LYS A 424 -17.37 23.30 15.47
CA LYS A 424 -16.90 24.68 15.59
C LYS A 424 -16.08 25.02 14.34
N PRO A 425 -16.07 26.30 13.91
CA PRO A 425 -15.17 26.71 12.85
C PRO A 425 -13.73 26.47 13.31
N VAL A 426 -12.99 25.67 12.54
CA VAL A 426 -11.57 25.41 12.75
C VAL A 426 -10.81 26.25 11.71
N PRO A 427 -9.77 27.00 12.10
CA PRO A 427 -8.89 27.65 11.15
C PRO A 427 -8.26 26.61 10.20
N GLU A 428 -7.83 27.07 9.03
CA GLU A 428 -7.07 26.23 8.11
C GLU A 428 -5.82 25.69 8.82
N CYS A 429 -5.68 24.36 8.86
CA CYS A 429 -4.56 23.72 9.54
C CYS A 429 -3.45 23.35 8.54
N ILE A 430 -2.22 23.45 9.01
CA ILE A 430 -1.00 23.17 8.25
C ILE A 430 -0.50 21.80 8.69
N VAL A 431 -0.34 20.89 7.73
CA VAL A 431 0.15 19.53 8.02
C VAL A 431 1.21 19.11 7.03
N SER A 432 2.13 18.25 7.48
CA SER A 432 3.06 17.56 6.59
C SER A 432 2.32 16.51 5.76
N VAL A 433 2.80 16.25 4.55
CA VAL A 433 2.36 15.12 3.71
C VAL A 433 2.60 13.75 4.36
N GLU A 434 3.49 13.68 5.36
CA GLU A 434 3.76 12.47 6.16
C GLU A 434 3.03 12.46 7.51
N SER A 435 2.15 13.45 7.77
CA SER A 435 1.39 13.50 9.01
C SER A 435 0.58 12.21 9.21
N MET A 436 0.59 11.68 10.44
CA MET A 436 -0.23 10.52 10.84
C MET A 436 -1.67 10.93 11.22
N ASN A 437 -2.03 12.20 11.01
CA ASN A 437 -3.34 12.78 11.31
C ASN A 437 -4.16 13.08 10.04
N ILE A 438 -3.71 12.59 8.88
CA ILE A 438 -4.44 12.66 7.61
C ILE A 438 -4.63 11.27 7.05
N PHE A 439 -5.81 11.00 6.50
CA PHE A 439 -6.23 9.68 6.07
C PHE A 439 -6.89 9.75 4.68
N PRO A 440 -6.83 8.67 3.89
CA PRO A 440 -7.51 8.63 2.61
C PRO A 440 -9.03 8.65 2.79
N VAL A 441 -9.74 9.04 1.73
CA VAL A 441 -11.20 8.97 1.66
C VAL A 441 -11.70 7.55 2.01
N SER A 442 -12.73 7.49 2.84
CA SER A 442 -13.34 6.27 3.40
C SER A 442 -12.49 5.55 4.45
N TRP A 443 -11.46 6.18 5.04
CA TRP A 443 -10.72 5.56 6.14
C TRP A 443 -11.61 5.35 7.38
N CYS A 444 -12.39 6.36 7.76
CA CYS A 444 -13.38 6.28 8.83
C CYS A 444 -14.39 5.16 8.57
N GLU A 445 -14.99 5.12 7.37
CA GLU A 445 -15.94 4.08 7.00
C GLU A 445 -15.31 2.67 7.05
N THR A 446 -14.07 2.52 6.59
CA THR A 446 -13.35 1.23 6.58
C THR A 446 -13.06 0.71 7.99
N ASN A 447 -12.83 1.62 8.94
CA ASN A 447 -12.48 1.29 10.32
C ASN A 447 -13.65 1.44 11.30
N GLY A 448 -14.88 1.65 10.80
CA GLY A 448 -16.07 1.82 11.64
C GLY A 448 -16.05 3.08 12.52
N TYR A 449 -15.25 4.09 12.15
CA TYR A 449 -15.14 5.35 12.87
C TYR A 449 -16.11 6.40 12.32
N GLN A 450 -16.58 7.30 13.18
CA GLN A 450 -17.52 8.33 12.77
C GLN A 450 -16.80 9.48 12.05
N LEU A 451 -17.10 9.64 10.76
CA LEU A 451 -16.69 10.81 9.98
C LEU A 451 -17.62 12.00 10.24
N ARG A 452 -17.06 13.17 10.53
CA ARG A 452 -17.80 14.44 10.55
C ARG A 452 -18.03 14.92 9.12
N SER A 453 -19.29 14.80 8.67
CA SER A 453 -19.70 15.22 7.33
C SER A 453 -19.90 16.74 7.23
N PRO A 454 -19.69 17.34 6.04
CA PRO A 454 -19.90 18.76 5.84
C PRO A 454 -21.35 19.14 6.14
N ARG A 455 -21.54 20.28 6.84
CA ARG A 455 -22.86 20.87 7.04
C ARG A 455 -23.40 21.40 5.71
N ARG A 456 -24.02 20.56 4.88
CA ARG A 456 -24.72 21.05 3.69
C ARG A 456 -26.04 21.71 4.12
N ALA A 457 -26.23 22.95 3.69
CA ALA A 457 -27.58 23.47 3.47
C ALA A 457 -28.21 22.63 2.36
N VAL A 458 -29.34 21.99 2.65
CA VAL A 458 -30.08 21.11 1.74
C VAL A 458 -30.35 21.84 0.42
N VAL A 459 -29.53 21.58 -0.61
CA VAL A 459 -29.93 21.89 -1.98
C VAL A 459 -30.80 20.72 -2.42
N ASN A 460 -32.11 20.89 -2.23
CA ASN A 460 -33.12 20.00 -2.80
C ASN A 460 -32.92 19.96 -4.32
N LYS A 461 -32.16 18.98 -4.83
CA LYS A 461 -32.24 18.64 -6.24
C LYS A 461 -33.65 18.11 -6.47
N GLN A 462 -34.52 18.94 -7.05
CA GLN A 462 -35.80 18.47 -7.58
C GLN A 462 -35.51 17.30 -8.51
N LYS A 463 -35.89 16.08 -8.08
CA LYS A 463 -35.85 14.91 -8.93
C LYS A 463 -36.64 15.24 -10.19
N LYS A 464 -35.96 15.38 -11.33
CA LYS A 464 -36.64 15.45 -12.63
C LYS A 464 -37.29 14.08 -12.85
N VAL A 465 -38.58 14.00 -12.53
CA VAL A 465 -39.41 12.84 -12.81
C VAL A 465 -39.41 12.63 -14.32
N ALA A 466 -38.76 11.57 -14.79
CA ALA A 466 -38.96 11.09 -16.14
C ALA A 466 -40.38 10.50 -16.20
N VAL A 467 -41.26 11.14 -16.96
CA VAL A 467 -42.61 10.65 -17.25
C VAL A 467 -42.48 9.38 -18.09
N VAL A 468 -42.63 8.21 -17.45
CA VAL A 468 -42.78 6.92 -18.14
C VAL A 468 -44.28 6.65 -18.27
N GLN A 469 -44.75 6.51 -19.51
CA GLN A 469 -46.13 6.15 -19.82
C GLN A 469 -46.40 4.69 -19.41
N PRO A 470 -47.63 4.35 -18.98
CA PRO A 470 -47.94 3.01 -18.49
C PRO A 470 -48.40 2.10 -19.64
N GLU A 471 -47.86 0.88 -19.74
CA GLU A 471 -48.62 -0.24 -20.28
C GLU A 471 -48.45 -1.54 -19.48
N LYS A 472 -49.59 -1.90 -18.87
CA LYS A 472 -50.24 -3.21 -18.64
C LYS A 472 -49.56 -4.31 -17.82
N GLN A 473 -50.28 -4.61 -16.74
CA GLN A 473 -50.13 -5.64 -15.71
C GLN A 473 -50.33 -7.07 -16.23
N ILE A 474 -49.58 -8.03 -15.66
CA ILE A 474 -50.06 -9.38 -15.32
C ILE A 474 -49.53 -9.76 -13.93
N ILE A 475 -50.43 -10.34 -13.14
CA ILE A 475 -50.48 -10.57 -11.67
C ILE A 475 -49.47 -11.63 -11.18
N PRO A 476 -48.92 -11.54 -9.95
CA PRO A 476 -48.38 -12.70 -9.22
C PRO A 476 -49.39 -13.27 -8.22
N SER A 477 -49.68 -14.57 -8.30
CA SER A 477 -50.47 -15.28 -7.29
C SER A 477 -49.62 -15.67 -6.09
N ARG A 478 -50.11 -15.30 -4.89
CA ARG A 478 -49.71 -15.89 -3.60
C ARG A 478 -50.09 -17.36 -3.54
N MET A 479 -49.19 -18.21 -3.06
CA MET A 479 -49.53 -19.32 -2.17
C MET A 479 -48.51 -19.39 -1.03
N VAL A 480 -49.00 -19.83 0.11
CA VAL A 480 -48.48 -19.67 1.47
C VAL A 480 -48.34 -21.06 2.09
N HIS A 481 -47.28 -21.24 2.91
CA HIS A 481 -46.95 -22.34 3.83
C HIS A 481 -46.62 -23.72 3.20
N GLU A 482 -45.69 -24.55 3.70
CA GLU A 482 -45.27 -24.74 5.09
C GLU A 482 -43.92 -25.49 5.21
N SER A 483 -43.08 -24.99 6.13
CA SER A 483 -42.18 -25.66 7.10
C SER A 483 -41.60 -27.06 6.84
N LEU A 484 -40.26 -27.14 6.79
CA LEU A 484 -39.48 -28.17 7.49
C LEU A 484 -38.17 -27.55 8.04
N LYS A 485 -38.05 -27.52 9.37
CA LYS A 485 -36.84 -27.17 10.13
C LYS A 485 -35.82 -28.31 10.03
N ASN A 486 -34.53 -27.98 9.99
CA ASN A 486 -33.49 -28.64 10.78
C ASN A 486 -32.20 -27.80 10.86
N GLN A 487 -32.01 -27.23 12.06
CA GLN A 487 -30.76 -27.06 12.84
C GLN A 487 -29.47 -26.62 12.12
N GLU A 488 -29.13 -25.33 12.26
CA GLU A 488 -27.74 -24.86 12.34
C GLU A 488 -27.32 -24.73 13.81
N PRO A 489 -26.08 -25.10 14.19
CA PRO A 489 -25.50 -24.75 15.48
C PRO A 489 -24.94 -23.32 15.44
N ASN A 490 -25.35 -22.48 16.39
CA ASN A 490 -24.78 -21.16 16.64
C ASN A 490 -23.27 -21.26 16.96
N PRO A 491 -22.40 -20.38 16.43
CA PRO A 491 -21.16 -20.01 17.10
C PRO A 491 -21.40 -18.85 18.09
N PRO A 492 -20.56 -18.73 19.13
CA PRO A 492 -20.72 -17.73 20.19
C PRO A 492 -20.26 -16.34 19.72
N ASP A 493 -20.79 -15.34 20.41
CA ASP A 493 -20.61 -13.90 20.19
C ASP A 493 -19.16 -13.49 19.85
N SER A 494 -18.97 -13.08 18.60
CA SER A 494 -17.86 -12.27 18.13
C SER A 494 -18.47 -11.12 17.34
N VAL A 495 -18.31 -9.91 17.87
CA VAL A 495 -18.72 -8.65 17.24
C VAL A 495 -18.16 -8.59 15.81
N THR A 496 -18.98 -8.92 14.82
CA THR A 496 -18.63 -8.84 13.40
C THR A 496 -19.38 -7.66 12.78
N ILE A 497 -18.79 -6.47 12.87
CA ILE A 497 -19.37 -5.23 12.31
C ILE A 497 -19.02 -5.05 10.80
N ASN A 498 -18.21 -5.94 10.19
CA ASN A 498 -17.62 -5.72 8.86
C ASN A 498 -18.18 -6.55 7.68
N GLY A 499 -19.44 -6.96 7.69
CA GLY A 499 -20.04 -7.76 6.58
C GLY A 499 -20.11 -7.03 5.23
N LYS A 500 -20.16 -5.69 5.21
CA LYS A 500 -20.37 -4.87 3.99
C LYS A 500 -19.15 -4.80 3.07
N TYR A 501 -17.93 -4.88 3.60
CA TYR A 501 -16.66 -4.76 2.84
C TYR A 501 -15.92 -6.09 2.67
N PHE A 502 -16.51 -7.16 3.20
CA PHE A 502 -15.96 -8.50 3.21
C PHE A 502 -16.40 -9.28 1.96
N CYS A 503 -15.49 -9.42 1.02
CA CYS A 503 -15.66 -10.20 -0.19
C CYS A 503 -15.88 -11.68 0.16
N PRO A 504 -16.96 -12.31 -0.32
CA PRO A 504 -17.09 -13.76 -0.26
C PRO A 504 -15.98 -14.43 -1.10
N LYS A 505 -15.80 -15.74 -0.91
CA LYS A 505 -14.91 -16.55 -1.76
C LYS A 505 -15.31 -16.39 -3.23
N ILE A 506 -14.38 -16.03 -4.09
CA ILE A 506 -14.57 -15.94 -5.53
C ILE A 506 -14.02 -17.20 -6.18
N TYR A 507 -14.92 -18.04 -6.67
CA TYR A 507 -14.59 -19.30 -7.31
C TYR A 507 -14.21 -19.10 -8.77
N PHE A 508 -13.20 -19.83 -9.25
CA PHE A 508 -12.93 -20.00 -10.67
C PHE A 508 -13.61 -21.29 -11.16
N ASN A 509 -14.68 -21.14 -11.93
CA ASN A 509 -15.44 -22.26 -12.43
C ASN A 509 -14.77 -22.80 -13.71
N HIS A 510 -13.70 -23.58 -13.57
CA HIS A 510 -12.81 -24.02 -14.66
C HIS A 510 -13.50 -24.76 -15.82
N ARG A 511 -14.69 -25.33 -15.59
CA ARG A 511 -15.52 -26.00 -16.61
C ARG A 511 -16.32 -25.01 -17.48
N CYS A 512 -16.43 -23.75 -17.07
CA CYS A 512 -17.14 -22.73 -17.82
C CYS A 512 -16.37 -22.26 -19.05
N PHE A 513 -17.08 -21.70 -20.03
CA PHE A 513 -16.48 -21.17 -21.24
C PHE A 513 -15.57 -19.97 -20.93
N SER A 514 -14.28 -20.07 -21.27
CA SER A 514 -13.25 -19.06 -20.92
C SER A 514 -13.18 -17.87 -21.87
N GLY A 515 -13.96 -17.84 -22.95
CA GLY A 515 -13.93 -16.74 -23.90
C GLY A 515 -12.71 -16.72 -24.84
N PRO A 516 -12.59 -15.70 -25.70
CA PRO A 516 -11.54 -15.59 -26.70
C PRO A 516 -10.23 -15.00 -26.18
N TYR A 517 -10.26 -14.28 -25.04
CA TYR A 517 -9.08 -13.60 -24.49
C TYR A 517 -8.29 -14.48 -23.51
N LEU A 518 -8.96 -15.39 -22.80
CA LEU A 518 -8.37 -16.22 -21.75
C LEU A 518 -7.99 -17.60 -22.26
N ASN A 519 -6.84 -18.12 -21.81
CA ASN A 519 -6.37 -19.44 -22.18
C ASN A 519 -7.00 -20.49 -21.26
N LYS A 520 -7.83 -21.38 -21.83
CA LYS A 520 -8.53 -22.44 -21.07
C LYS A 520 -7.59 -23.31 -20.23
N GLY A 521 -6.41 -23.66 -20.75
CA GLY A 521 -5.42 -24.44 -20.01
C GLY A 521 -4.90 -23.70 -18.79
N ARG A 522 -4.54 -22.42 -18.94
CA ARG A 522 -4.07 -21.58 -17.83
C ARG A 522 -5.16 -21.26 -16.82
N ILE A 523 -6.42 -21.15 -17.26
CA ILE A 523 -7.56 -20.98 -16.36
C ILE A 523 -7.79 -22.25 -15.53
N ALA A 524 -7.55 -23.44 -16.10
CA ALA A 524 -7.63 -24.69 -15.34
C ALA A 524 -6.48 -24.86 -14.33
N GLU A 525 -5.39 -24.09 -14.47
CA GLU A 525 -4.26 -24.04 -13.54
C GLU A 525 -4.44 -22.98 -12.43
N LEU A 526 -5.51 -22.18 -12.46
CA LEU A 526 -5.79 -21.21 -11.39
C LEU A 526 -6.28 -21.91 -10.11
N PRO A 527 -6.14 -21.29 -8.93
CA PRO A 527 -6.74 -21.82 -7.71
C PRO A 527 -8.26 -21.96 -7.86
N GLN A 528 -8.86 -22.87 -7.08
CA GLN A 528 -10.31 -23.08 -7.13
C GLN A 528 -11.09 -21.84 -6.68
N CYS A 529 -10.56 -21.07 -5.73
CA CYS A 529 -11.13 -19.79 -5.31
C CYS A 529 -10.07 -18.83 -4.74
N VAL A 530 -10.43 -17.55 -4.61
CA VAL A 530 -9.66 -16.49 -3.94
C VAL A 530 -10.57 -15.83 -2.89
N GLY A 531 -10.02 -15.49 -1.73
CA GLY A 531 -10.78 -14.96 -0.59
C GLY A 531 -11.27 -16.06 0.38
N PRO A 532 -12.12 -15.73 1.36
CA PRO A 532 -12.77 -14.43 1.55
C PRO A 532 -11.81 -13.37 2.13
N GLY A 533 -12.18 -12.09 2.09
CA GLY A 533 -11.32 -11.00 2.57
C GLY A 533 -11.79 -9.63 2.10
N ASN A 534 -10.98 -8.57 2.21
CA ASN A 534 -11.38 -7.24 1.72
C ASN A 534 -11.72 -7.26 0.21
N CYS A 535 -12.87 -6.69 -0.20
CA CYS A 535 -13.33 -6.68 -1.60
C CYS A 535 -12.30 -6.17 -2.60
N VAL A 536 -11.61 -5.07 -2.28
CA VAL A 536 -10.65 -4.47 -3.20
C VAL A 536 -9.46 -5.40 -3.42
N LEU A 537 -8.94 -5.99 -2.34
CA LEU A 537 -7.79 -6.88 -2.39
C LEU A 537 -8.11 -8.20 -3.09
N VAL A 538 -9.22 -8.85 -2.72
CA VAL A 538 -9.67 -10.12 -3.31
C VAL A 538 -9.91 -9.95 -4.81
N LEU A 539 -10.65 -8.91 -5.21
CA LEU A 539 -10.95 -8.68 -6.62
C LEU A 539 -9.72 -8.25 -7.42
N LYS A 540 -8.82 -7.46 -6.84
CA LYS A 540 -7.53 -7.09 -7.47
C LYS A 540 -6.69 -8.33 -7.78
N GLU A 541 -6.65 -9.28 -6.86
CA GLU A 541 -5.94 -10.55 -7.07
C GLU A 541 -6.62 -11.40 -8.14
N VAL A 542 -7.95 -11.57 -8.07
CA VAL A 542 -8.74 -12.29 -9.08
C VAL A 542 -8.48 -11.73 -10.49
N LEU A 543 -8.51 -10.42 -10.66
CA LEU A 543 -8.23 -9.77 -11.95
C LEU A 543 -6.78 -9.98 -12.40
N THR A 544 -5.82 -9.92 -11.48
CA THR A 544 -4.41 -10.14 -11.77
C THR A 544 -4.16 -11.57 -12.28
N LEU A 545 -4.77 -12.56 -11.63
CA LEU A 545 -4.75 -13.96 -12.06
C LEU A 545 -5.36 -14.14 -13.46
N LEU A 546 -6.51 -13.52 -13.73
CA LEU A 546 -7.17 -13.55 -15.05
C LEU A 546 -6.31 -12.90 -16.15
N ILE A 547 -5.68 -11.75 -15.86
CA ILE A 547 -4.79 -11.06 -16.78
C ILE A 547 -3.60 -11.96 -17.14
N ASN A 548 -3.02 -12.66 -16.16
CA ASN A 548 -1.89 -13.55 -16.37
C ASN A 548 -2.29 -14.85 -17.10
N ALA A 549 -3.51 -15.33 -16.90
CA ALA A 549 -4.06 -16.48 -17.62
C ALA A 549 -4.44 -16.18 -19.09
N ALA A 550 -4.34 -14.92 -19.53
CA ALA A 550 -4.69 -14.52 -20.90
C ALA A 550 -3.68 -14.99 -21.96
N TYR A 551 -4.15 -15.16 -23.22
CA TYR A 551 -3.25 -15.36 -24.37
C TYR A 551 -2.36 -14.13 -24.62
N LYS A 552 -2.92 -12.94 -24.37
CA LYS A 552 -2.24 -11.64 -24.45
C LYS A 552 -2.70 -10.76 -23.28
N PRO A 553 -1.97 -10.74 -22.15
CA PRO A 553 -2.32 -9.98 -20.95
C PRO A 553 -2.66 -8.50 -21.20
N SER A 554 -1.93 -7.85 -22.12
CA SER A 554 -2.18 -6.45 -22.48
C SER A 554 -3.51 -6.19 -23.19
N ARG A 555 -4.16 -7.20 -23.76
CA ARG A 555 -5.50 -7.07 -24.36
C ARG A 555 -6.60 -7.16 -23.32
N VAL A 556 -6.48 -8.10 -22.37
CA VAL A 556 -7.40 -8.20 -21.23
C VAL A 556 -7.35 -6.92 -20.42
N LEU A 557 -6.13 -6.45 -20.09
CA LEU A 557 -5.95 -5.21 -19.35
C LEU A 557 -6.58 -3.98 -20.05
N ARG A 558 -6.59 -3.96 -21.39
CA ARG A 558 -7.23 -2.90 -22.18
C ARG A 558 -8.75 -3.00 -22.20
N GLU A 559 -9.32 -4.20 -22.27
CA GLU A 559 -10.79 -4.37 -22.22
C GLU A 559 -11.36 -4.08 -20.82
N LEU A 560 -10.52 -4.20 -19.78
CA LEU A 560 -10.89 -3.88 -18.39
C LEU A 560 -10.59 -2.43 -18.01
N GLN A 561 -9.81 -1.72 -18.82
CA GLN A 561 -9.41 -0.34 -18.56
C GLN A 561 -10.65 0.58 -18.47
N LEU A 562 -10.61 1.52 -17.54
CA LEU A 562 -11.60 2.59 -17.43
C LEU A 562 -11.55 3.50 -18.68
N ASP A 563 -12.70 3.75 -19.30
CA ASP A 563 -12.84 4.73 -20.38
C ASP A 563 -12.93 6.15 -19.78
N GLU A 564 -12.12 7.09 -20.27
CA GLU A 564 -11.96 8.46 -19.74
C GLU A 564 -13.27 9.28 -19.66
N ASP A 565 -14.31 8.91 -20.44
CA ASP A 565 -15.58 9.64 -20.54
C ASP A 565 -16.71 9.08 -19.66
N SER A 566 -16.42 8.12 -18.78
CA SER A 566 -17.45 7.38 -18.04
C SER A 566 -17.59 7.88 -16.59
N VAL A 567 -18.69 8.57 -16.28
CA VAL A 567 -19.06 9.00 -14.92
C VAL A 567 -19.47 7.77 -14.10
N TRP A 568 -18.64 7.28 -13.17
CA TRP A 568 -18.96 6.08 -12.36
C TRP A 568 -18.37 6.05 -10.94
N HIS A 569 -19.14 5.36 -10.07
CA HIS A 569 -19.02 5.19 -8.61
C HIS A 569 -18.11 4.01 -8.15
N GLY A 570 -16.94 3.84 -8.76
CA GLY A 570 -16.03 2.70 -8.48
C GLY A 570 -14.60 3.14 -8.12
N HIS A 571 -13.86 2.30 -7.37
CA HIS A 571 -12.46 2.57 -7.04
C HIS A 571 -11.56 2.18 -8.22
N GLY A 572 -10.72 3.11 -8.69
CA GLY A 572 -9.76 2.86 -9.77
C GLY A 572 -8.46 2.24 -9.27
N GLU A 573 -8.21 0.97 -9.58
CA GLU A 573 -6.98 0.26 -9.23
C GLU A 573 -6.03 0.15 -10.43
N THR A 574 -4.77 0.53 -10.26
CA THR A 574 -3.77 0.38 -11.32
C THR A 574 -3.25 -1.05 -11.37
N LEU A 575 -3.66 -1.81 -12.38
CA LEU A 575 -3.17 -3.16 -12.64
C LEU A 575 -2.00 -3.15 -13.62
N LYS A 576 -1.08 -4.12 -13.47
CA LYS A 576 0.12 -4.26 -14.31
C LYS A 576 0.09 -5.59 -15.04
N ALA A 577 0.48 -5.58 -16.32
CA ALA A 577 0.66 -6.79 -17.12
C ALA A 577 2.04 -6.80 -17.77
N LYS A 578 2.72 -7.95 -17.76
CA LYS A 578 3.98 -8.15 -18.49
C LYS A 578 3.74 -9.07 -19.69
N TYR A 579 4.18 -8.68 -20.88
CA TYR A 579 4.06 -9.50 -22.08
C TYR A 579 5.21 -9.24 -23.06
N LYS A 580 5.94 -10.30 -23.42
CA LYS A 580 7.11 -10.26 -24.32
C LYS A 580 8.14 -9.18 -23.93
N GLY A 581 8.54 -9.17 -22.65
CA GLY A 581 9.53 -8.22 -22.12
C GLY A 581 9.02 -6.78 -21.93
N LYS A 582 7.77 -6.47 -22.31
CA LYS A 582 7.17 -5.13 -22.12
C LYS A 582 6.18 -5.13 -20.97
N SER A 583 6.18 -4.05 -20.19
CA SER A 583 5.22 -3.83 -19.10
C SER A 583 4.12 -2.86 -19.55
N TYR A 584 2.88 -3.19 -19.20
CA TYR A 584 1.67 -2.41 -19.47
C TYR A 584 1.01 -2.09 -18.14
N ARG A 585 0.40 -0.91 -18.03
CA ARG A 585 -0.38 -0.49 -16.85
C ARG A 585 -1.70 0.09 -17.32
N ALA A 586 -2.77 -0.19 -16.60
CA ALA A 586 -4.07 0.45 -16.80
C ALA A 586 -4.81 0.52 -15.47
N THR A 587 -5.62 1.57 -15.31
CA THR A 587 -6.54 1.70 -14.18
C THR A 587 -7.82 0.94 -14.50
N VAL A 588 -8.21 0.03 -13.62
CA VAL A 588 -9.37 -0.85 -13.75
C VAL A 588 -10.31 -0.58 -12.58
N GLU A 589 -11.61 -0.61 -12.87
CA GLU A 589 -12.66 -0.47 -11.86
C GLU A 589 -12.70 -1.70 -10.92
N ILE A 590 -12.76 -1.48 -9.61
CA ILE A 590 -12.99 -2.52 -8.61
C ILE A 590 -14.05 -2.06 -7.60
N VAL A 591 -14.98 -2.95 -7.26
CA VAL A 591 -16.02 -2.67 -6.25
C VAL A 591 -15.50 -2.83 -4.84
N ARG A 592 -15.97 -1.98 -3.92
CA ARG A 592 -15.53 -1.97 -2.51
C ARG A 592 -16.45 -2.77 -1.59
N THR A 593 -17.71 -2.95 -1.94
CA THR A 593 -18.72 -3.57 -1.07
C THR A 593 -19.17 -4.94 -1.56
N ALA A 594 -19.48 -5.84 -0.62
CA ALA A 594 -19.81 -7.24 -0.83
C ALA A 594 -21.09 -7.43 -1.65
N ASP A 595 -22.09 -6.56 -1.50
CA ASP A 595 -23.35 -6.57 -2.25
C ASP A 595 -23.13 -6.38 -3.77
N ARG A 596 -22.07 -5.67 -4.16
CA ARG A 596 -21.74 -5.39 -5.58
C ARG A 596 -20.83 -6.43 -6.21
N VAL A 597 -20.23 -7.32 -5.43
CA VAL A 597 -19.22 -8.30 -5.90
C VAL A 597 -19.78 -9.24 -6.97
N THR A 598 -20.97 -9.78 -6.75
CA THR A 598 -21.60 -10.72 -7.70
C THR A 598 -21.78 -10.10 -9.08
N ASP A 599 -22.33 -8.89 -9.12
CA ASP A 599 -22.56 -8.15 -10.36
C ASP A 599 -21.26 -7.74 -11.03
N PHE A 600 -20.26 -7.35 -10.24
CA PHE A 600 -18.93 -7.03 -10.74
C PHE A 600 -18.26 -8.21 -11.45
N CYS A 601 -18.23 -9.39 -10.82
CA CYS A 601 -17.68 -10.61 -11.42
C CYS A 601 -18.40 -10.95 -12.72
N ARG A 602 -19.73 -10.88 -12.73
CA ARG A 602 -20.56 -11.18 -13.90
C ARG A 602 -20.30 -10.20 -15.05
N LYS A 603 -20.30 -8.89 -14.79
CA LYS A 603 -20.03 -7.84 -15.79
C LYS A 603 -18.63 -7.98 -16.37
N THR A 604 -17.64 -8.29 -15.53
CA THR A 604 -16.25 -8.51 -15.97
C THR A 604 -16.14 -9.71 -16.90
N CYS A 605 -16.80 -10.83 -16.56
CA CYS A 605 -16.86 -11.99 -17.46
C CYS A 605 -17.45 -11.65 -18.83
N ILE A 606 -18.54 -10.87 -18.85
CA ILE A 606 -19.21 -10.43 -20.08
C ILE A 606 -18.28 -9.50 -20.90
N LYS A 607 -17.58 -8.55 -20.25
CA LYS A 607 -16.59 -7.70 -20.92
C LYS A 607 -15.50 -8.52 -21.62
N LEU A 608 -15.11 -9.64 -21.02
CA LEU A 608 -14.13 -10.59 -21.56
C LEU A 608 -14.73 -11.66 -22.48
N GLU A 609 -15.99 -11.52 -22.88
CA GLU A 609 -16.70 -12.44 -23.79
C GLU A 609 -16.61 -13.92 -23.34
N CYS A 610 -16.60 -14.16 -22.02
CA CYS A 610 -16.62 -15.48 -21.41
C CYS A 610 -17.94 -15.76 -20.69
N CYS A 611 -18.08 -16.95 -20.11
CA CYS A 611 -19.25 -17.31 -19.33
C CYS A 611 -19.47 -16.31 -18.18
N PRO A 612 -20.69 -15.76 -17.96
CA PRO A 612 -20.98 -14.88 -16.84
C PRO A 612 -20.65 -15.49 -15.46
N ASN A 613 -20.61 -16.82 -15.38
CA ASN A 613 -20.25 -17.59 -14.20
C ASN A 613 -18.83 -18.17 -14.29
N LEU A 614 -17.95 -17.69 -15.17
CA LEU A 614 -16.58 -18.19 -15.26
C LEU A 614 -15.85 -17.99 -13.93
N PHE A 615 -16.08 -16.85 -13.28
CA PHE A 615 -15.68 -16.64 -11.89
C PHE A 615 -16.74 -15.82 -11.15
N GLY A 616 -16.84 -16.01 -9.85
CA GLY A 616 -17.80 -15.31 -9.00
C GLY A 616 -18.03 -16.00 -7.66
N PRO A 617 -18.90 -15.45 -6.80
CA PRO A 617 -19.15 -16.01 -5.47
C PRO A 617 -19.85 -17.37 -5.49
N GLN A 618 -20.49 -17.72 -6.62
CA GLN A 618 -21.15 -19.01 -6.79
C GLN A 618 -20.20 -20.04 -7.41
N MET A 619 -20.00 -21.14 -6.68
CA MET A 619 -19.33 -22.33 -7.21
C MET A 619 -20.27 -23.12 -8.15
N VAL A 620 -19.76 -23.51 -9.31
CA VAL A 620 -20.45 -24.34 -10.30
C VAL A 620 -19.82 -25.74 -10.30
N LEU A 621 -20.53 -26.71 -9.73
CA LEU A 621 -20.04 -28.08 -9.56
C LEU A 621 -20.05 -28.91 -10.85
N ASP A 622 -21.21 -29.02 -11.52
CA ASP A 622 -21.37 -29.87 -12.71
C ASP A 622 -21.95 -29.16 -13.93
N LYS A 623 -23.17 -28.60 -13.81
CA LYS A 623 -23.87 -27.93 -14.91
C LYS A 623 -23.94 -26.44 -14.65
N CYS A 624 -23.38 -25.65 -15.56
CA CYS A 624 -23.49 -24.20 -15.52
C CYS A 624 -24.93 -23.78 -15.87
N SER A 625 -25.52 -22.87 -15.08
CA SER A 625 -26.88 -22.35 -15.34
C SER A 625 -27.03 -21.65 -16.70
N GLU A 626 -25.93 -21.15 -17.26
CA GLU A 626 -25.87 -20.54 -18.59
C GLU A 626 -25.68 -21.59 -19.71
N ASN A 627 -25.68 -22.89 -19.38
CA ASN A 627 -25.44 -24.02 -20.30
C ASN A 627 -24.22 -23.85 -21.22
N CYS A 628 -23.21 -23.11 -20.75
CA CYS A 628 -22.08 -22.69 -21.58
C CYS A 628 -21.19 -23.86 -22.04
N SER A 629 -21.21 -24.99 -21.33
CA SER A 629 -20.45 -26.19 -21.64
C SER A 629 -21.02 -27.00 -22.82
N VAL A 630 -22.28 -26.78 -23.18
CA VAL A 630 -22.98 -27.48 -24.27
C VAL A 630 -22.84 -26.74 -25.61
N LEU A 631 -22.42 -25.48 -25.58
CA LEU A 631 -22.28 -24.64 -26.76
C LEU A 631 -20.86 -24.75 -27.33
N THR A 632 -20.74 -25.02 -28.63
CA THR A 632 -19.44 -24.95 -29.31
C THR A 632 -18.90 -23.51 -29.26
N LYS A 633 -17.58 -23.34 -29.24
CA LYS A 633 -16.91 -22.03 -29.21
C LYS A 633 -17.49 -21.05 -30.24
N THR A 634 -17.78 -21.52 -31.45
CA THR A 634 -18.38 -20.73 -32.53
C THR A 634 -19.81 -20.29 -32.23
N LYS A 635 -20.63 -21.16 -31.62
CA LYS A 635 -22.01 -20.83 -31.22
C LYS A 635 -22.03 -19.89 -30.03
N TYR A 636 -21.19 -20.10 -29.01
CA TYR A 636 -21.14 -19.23 -27.83
C TYR A 636 -20.78 -17.79 -28.20
N THR A 637 -19.72 -17.59 -28.99
CA THR A 637 -19.32 -16.27 -29.47
C THR A 637 -20.37 -15.61 -30.38
N HIS A 638 -21.19 -16.39 -31.09
CA HIS A 638 -22.28 -15.86 -31.91
C HIS A 638 -23.45 -15.32 -31.08
N TYR A 639 -23.83 -16.00 -29.99
CA TYR A 639 -24.94 -15.59 -29.12
C TYR A 639 -24.55 -14.53 -28.08
N TYR A 640 -23.31 -14.59 -27.59
CA TYR A 640 -22.86 -13.79 -26.43
C TYR A 640 -21.66 -12.87 -26.72
N GLY A 641 -21.05 -12.94 -27.92
CA GLY A 641 -19.96 -12.03 -28.31
C GLY A 641 -20.47 -10.67 -28.77
N LYS A 642 -19.66 -9.62 -28.57
CA LYS A 642 -19.98 -8.25 -29.03
C LYS A 642 -20.29 -8.26 -30.54
N LYS A 643 -21.51 -7.91 -30.97
CA LYS A 643 -21.83 -7.69 -32.40
C LYS A 643 -20.92 -6.57 -32.92
N LYS A 644 -19.98 -6.91 -33.81
CA LYS A 644 -19.12 -5.90 -34.45
C LYS A 644 -19.97 -4.97 -35.30
N ASN A 645 -20.27 -3.78 -34.79
CA ASN A 645 -20.72 -2.68 -35.64
C ASN A 645 -19.63 -2.38 -36.68
N LYS A 646 -20.09 -2.08 -37.90
CA LYS A 646 -19.31 -1.92 -39.14
C LYS A 646 -18.00 -1.16 -38.93
N ARG A 647 -16.95 -1.58 -39.66
CA ARG A 647 -15.64 -0.92 -39.77
C ARG A 647 -15.82 0.60 -39.96
N ILE A 648 -15.61 1.35 -38.88
CA ILE A 648 -15.35 2.79 -38.94
C ILE A 648 -13.89 2.93 -39.37
N GLY A 649 -13.68 3.72 -40.43
CA GLY A 649 -12.39 3.93 -41.07
C GLY A 649 -11.37 4.53 -40.12
N ARG A 650 -10.09 4.33 -40.46
CA ARG A 650 -8.94 4.98 -39.81
C ARG A 650 -9.14 6.50 -39.77
N PRO A 651 -9.11 7.16 -38.60
CA PRO A 651 -8.94 8.60 -38.53
C PRO A 651 -7.48 8.97 -38.88
N PRO A 652 -7.22 10.19 -39.40
CA PRO A 652 -5.87 10.64 -39.75
C PRO A 652 -5.03 10.84 -38.48
N GLY A 653 -3.78 10.39 -38.52
CA GLY A 653 -2.81 10.69 -37.47
C GLY A 653 -2.43 12.17 -37.48
N GLY A 654 -2.56 12.83 -36.33
CA GLY A 654 -1.92 14.10 -36.03
C GLY A 654 -0.73 13.87 -35.09
N HIS A 655 0.48 14.08 -35.60
CA HIS A 655 1.68 14.30 -34.80
C HIS A 655 2.28 15.65 -35.21
N SER A 656 2.49 16.52 -34.24
CA SER A 656 3.43 17.65 -34.23
C SER A 656 4.50 17.28 -33.19
N ASN A 657 5.82 17.39 -33.34
CA ASN A 657 6.72 18.05 -34.28
C ASN A 657 8.07 17.28 -34.26
N LEU A 658 8.72 17.09 -35.42
CA LEU A 658 10.10 17.52 -35.67
C LEU A 658 10.43 17.42 -37.17
N GLU A 659 10.95 18.51 -37.72
CA GLU A 659 11.30 18.78 -39.12
C GLU A 659 12.30 17.75 -39.69
N CYS A 660 11.99 17.13 -40.83
CA CYS A 660 12.31 17.55 -42.21
C CYS A 660 13.76 17.31 -42.65
N VAL A 661 13.99 16.19 -43.35
CA VAL A 661 15.00 16.12 -44.43
C VAL A 661 14.31 15.57 -45.68
N MET A 662 14.15 16.44 -46.67
CA MET A 662 13.66 16.10 -48.01
C MET A 662 14.77 15.43 -48.84
N LYS A 663 14.46 14.28 -49.48
CA LYS A 663 14.98 13.95 -50.83
C LYS A 663 13.91 13.29 -51.69
N LYS A 664 14.00 13.62 -52.98
CA LYS A 664 12.93 13.74 -53.98
C LYS A 664 12.42 12.43 -54.59
N THR A 665 11.23 12.62 -55.15
CA THR A 665 10.33 11.77 -55.92
C THR A 665 10.93 11.16 -57.20
N ASN A 666 10.46 9.96 -57.56
CA ASN A 666 10.22 9.63 -58.96
C ASN A 666 9.00 8.71 -59.17
N LYS A 667 8.38 8.89 -60.34
CA LYS A 667 6.96 8.71 -60.64
C LYS A 667 6.52 7.26 -60.93
N ARG A 668 5.41 6.89 -60.27
CA ARG A 668 4.21 6.14 -60.74
C ARG A 668 4.26 5.46 -62.13
N ARG A 669 3.99 4.14 -62.18
CA ARG A 669 3.20 3.53 -63.27
C ARG A 669 2.39 2.32 -62.80
N LYS A 670 1.05 2.43 -62.89
CA LYS A 670 0.07 1.33 -62.80
C LYS A 670 0.23 0.40 -64.00
N ARG A 671 0.16 -0.92 -63.81
CA ARG A 671 -0.50 -1.80 -64.79
C ARG A 671 -1.04 -3.09 -64.15
N ARG A 672 -2.17 -3.52 -64.72
CA ARG A 672 -3.14 -4.54 -64.30
C ARG A 672 -2.57 -5.98 -64.35
N LYS A 673 -3.18 -6.84 -63.54
CA LYS A 673 -3.21 -8.31 -63.64
C LYS A 673 -3.52 -8.77 -65.07
N ASN A 674 -2.88 -9.86 -65.50
CA ASN A 674 -3.47 -10.82 -66.42
C ASN A 674 -3.21 -12.25 -65.90
N PHE A 675 -4.30 -13.01 -65.86
CA PHE A 675 -4.36 -14.46 -65.70
C PHE A 675 -3.72 -15.16 -66.91
N PHE A 676 -3.15 -16.35 -66.68
CA PHE A 676 -3.11 -17.38 -67.70
C PHE A 676 -3.43 -18.74 -67.06
N VAL A 677 -4.50 -19.36 -67.56
CA VAL A 677 -4.93 -20.73 -67.31
C VAL A 677 -4.86 -21.44 -68.66
N HIS A 678 -4.34 -22.66 -68.69
CA HIS A 678 -4.74 -23.68 -69.64
C HIS A 678 -4.46 -25.07 -69.01
N LYS A 679 -5.20 -26.17 -69.18
CA LYS A 679 -6.58 -26.54 -69.58
C LYS A 679 -6.47 -27.97 -70.11
N LYS A 680 -7.33 -28.90 -69.62
CA LYS A 680 -7.97 -30.06 -70.32
C LYS A 680 -8.14 -31.24 -69.34
N LYS A 681 -9.17 -32.10 -69.38
CA LYS A 681 -10.44 -32.22 -70.12
C LYS A 681 -11.30 -33.29 -69.40
N ARG A 682 -12.63 -33.20 -69.57
CA ARG A 682 -13.75 -34.11 -69.18
C ARG A 682 -13.48 -35.62 -69.46
N SER A 683 -14.16 -36.64 -68.90
CA SER A 683 -15.60 -36.81 -68.54
C SER A 683 -15.91 -38.16 -67.81
N SER A 684 -16.98 -38.15 -66.97
CA SER A 684 -18.07 -39.16 -66.70
C SER A 684 -17.74 -40.56 -66.15
N THR A 685 -18.46 -41.18 -65.20
CA THR A 685 -19.91 -41.53 -65.06
C THR A 685 -20.24 -42.00 -63.61
N SER A 686 -21.28 -41.48 -62.90
CA SER A 686 -22.61 -42.08 -62.52
C SER A 686 -22.58 -43.35 -61.64
N VAL A 687 -23.38 -43.63 -60.59
CA VAL A 687 -24.80 -43.32 -60.22
C VAL A 687 -25.07 -43.69 -58.73
N ASP A 688 -26.22 -43.23 -58.21
CA ASP A 688 -26.87 -43.36 -56.88
C ASP A 688 -27.03 -44.76 -56.24
N ASN A 689 -27.15 -44.81 -54.89
CA ASN A 689 -28.39 -45.09 -54.12
C ASN A 689 -28.12 -45.50 -52.64
N THR A 690 -28.87 -44.89 -51.70
CA THR A 690 -29.17 -45.33 -50.30
C THR A 690 -30.06 -46.61 -50.33
N PRO A 691 -30.36 -47.40 -49.25
CA PRO A 691 -30.43 -47.03 -47.82
C PRO A 691 -30.13 -48.12 -46.73
N ALA A 692 -30.28 -47.69 -45.46
CA ALA A 692 -30.73 -48.43 -44.27
C ALA A 692 -29.74 -49.27 -43.42
N GLY A 693 -29.86 -49.10 -42.09
CA GLY A 693 -29.59 -50.13 -41.08
C GLY A 693 -28.49 -49.83 -40.05
N SER A 694 -28.87 -49.31 -38.89
CA SER A 694 -28.22 -49.67 -37.60
C SER A 694 -28.67 -51.11 -37.20
N PRO A 695 -28.17 -51.80 -36.14
CA PRO A 695 -27.27 -51.38 -35.05
C PRO A 695 -26.23 -52.44 -34.54
N GLN A 696 -25.39 -52.02 -33.58
CA GLN A 696 -24.80 -52.81 -32.45
C GLN A 696 -23.74 -53.91 -32.66
N GLY A 697 -22.73 -53.88 -31.75
CA GLY A 697 -21.79 -54.96 -31.38
C GLY A 697 -20.32 -54.52 -31.51
N SER A 698 -19.55 -54.20 -30.46
CA SER A 698 -18.98 -55.01 -29.36
C SER A 698 -17.78 -55.90 -29.76
N GLY A 699 -16.65 -55.76 -29.04
CA GLY A 699 -15.47 -56.65 -29.03
C GLY A 699 -14.25 -56.04 -29.70
N CYS A 700 -13.15 -55.78 -28.97
CA CYS A 700 -11.99 -56.69 -28.76
C CYS A 700 -11.32 -57.06 -30.10
N GLU A 701 -10.01 -56.99 -30.33
CA GLU A 701 -8.79 -56.91 -29.52
C GLU A 701 -7.65 -56.47 -30.47
N ASP A 702 -6.54 -56.02 -29.88
CA ASP A 702 -5.13 -56.13 -30.29
C ASP A 702 -4.74 -56.35 -31.77
N ASP A 703 -3.81 -55.51 -32.25
CA ASP A 703 -2.57 -56.01 -32.85
C ASP A 703 -1.45 -54.97 -32.74
N ASP A 704 -0.35 -55.43 -32.18
CA ASP A 704 0.99 -54.85 -32.18
C ASP A 704 1.54 -54.76 -33.62
N ASP A 705 2.34 -53.73 -33.89
CA ASP A 705 3.45 -53.81 -34.85
C ASP A 705 4.54 -52.80 -34.45
N GLN A 706 5.55 -53.33 -33.75
CA GLN A 706 6.97 -52.92 -33.75
C GLN A 706 7.53 -53.37 -35.12
N ASP A 707 8.28 -52.62 -35.91
CA ASP A 707 9.57 -51.96 -35.73
C ASP A 707 9.87 -51.29 -37.08
N GLU A 708 10.70 -50.24 -37.14
CA GLU A 708 11.88 -50.26 -38.00
C GLU A 708 12.83 -49.11 -37.61
N VAL A 709 14.08 -49.53 -37.51
CA VAL A 709 15.28 -48.83 -37.08
C VAL A 709 15.96 -48.35 -38.36
N ASP A 710 16.38 -47.09 -38.42
CA ASP A 710 17.39 -46.65 -39.39
C ASP A 710 18.35 -45.68 -38.69
N GLU A 711 19.49 -46.24 -38.29
CA GLU A 711 20.74 -45.56 -38.01
C GLU A 711 21.56 -45.56 -39.30
N GLU A 712 21.91 -44.37 -39.83
CA GLU A 712 23.12 -44.23 -40.63
C GLU A 712 23.98 -43.08 -40.11
N SER A 713 25.18 -43.49 -39.70
CA SER A 713 26.34 -42.71 -39.28
C SER A 713 27.13 -42.15 -40.47
N LEU A 714 28.20 -41.42 -40.11
CA LEU A 714 29.36 -40.90 -40.88
C LEU A 714 29.30 -39.38 -41.13
N SER A 715 30.31 -38.56 -40.85
CA SER A 715 31.64 -38.70 -40.23
C SER A 715 32.33 -37.31 -40.25
N GLU A 716 33.22 -37.08 -39.28
CA GLU A 716 34.48 -36.30 -39.35
C GLU A 716 34.49 -34.81 -39.77
N ASP A 717 34.85 -33.92 -38.81
CA ASP A 717 36.22 -33.38 -38.72
C ASP A 717 36.35 -32.40 -37.53
N SER A 718 37.22 -32.74 -36.56
CA SER A 718 37.77 -31.83 -35.54
C SER A 718 39.28 -32.05 -35.48
N ALA A 719 40.03 -30.99 -35.76
CA ALA A 719 41.48 -30.94 -35.54
C ALA A 719 41.79 -30.45 -34.12
N SER A 720 42.19 -31.41 -33.27
CA SER A 720 43.45 -31.46 -32.47
C SER A 720 44.20 -30.13 -32.14
N GLU A 721 44.82 -29.90 -30.98
CA GLU A 721 45.22 -30.76 -29.84
C GLU A 721 45.92 -29.90 -28.75
N GLN A 722 45.79 -30.33 -27.48
CA GLN A 722 46.86 -30.47 -26.44
C GLN A 722 47.52 -29.20 -25.82
N GLN A 723 47.92 -29.14 -24.54
CA GLN A 723 48.19 -30.16 -23.50
C GLN A 723 48.42 -29.50 -22.12
N ASP A 724 48.09 -30.22 -21.04
CA ASP A 724 48.86 -30.51 -19.80
C ASP A 724 49.57 -29.38 -19.00
N GLU A 725 49.74 -29.40 -17.68
CA GLU A 725 49.41 -30.27 -16.54
C GLU A 725 49.83 -29.55 -15.24
N LEU A 726 49.23 -29.96 -14.12
CA LEU A 726 49.76 -30.13 -12.73
C LEU A 726 50.34 -28.90 -11.96
N GLN A 727 49.81 -28.53 -10.79
CA GLN A 727 49.83 -29.14 -9.43
C GLN A 727 51.16 -28.94 -8.67
N GLU A 728 51.08 -28.32 -7.48
CA GLU A 728 51.77 -28.63 -6.20
C GLU A 728 51.71 -27.39 -5.27
N GLU A 729 51.01 -27.48 -4.14
CA GLU A 729 51.57 -27.60 -2.76
C GLU A 729 52.06 -26.25 -2.19
N SER A 730 51.91 -25.90 -0.92
CA SER A 730 51.33 -26.53 0.27
C SER A 730 51.22 -25.44 1.37
N GLU A 731 50.54 -25.83 2.43
CA GLU A 731 50.15 -25.14 3.66
C GLU A 731 51.25 -24.45 4.48
N VAL A 732 50.78 -23.85 5.61
CA VAL A 732 51.46 -23.53 6.88
C VAL A 732 51.58 -22.03 7.13
N SER A 733 50.58 -21.45 7.81
CA SER A 733 50.61 -21.06 9.24
C SER A 733 51.38 -19.76 9.48
N GLU A 734 51.09 -18.88 10.43
CA GLU A 734 50.16 -18.79 11.54
C GLU A 734 50.35 -17.34 12.04
N LYS A 735 49.32 -16.80 12.69
CA LYS A 735 49.39 -15.82 13.79
C LYS A 735 49.82 -14.37 13.50
N LYS A 736 48.90 -13.50 13.94
CA LYS A 736 49.09 -12.33 14.83
C LYS A 736 49.97 -11.20 14.25
N SER A 737 49.65 -9.93 14.41
CA SER A 737 48.69 -9.21 15.24
C SER A 737 48.88 -7.73 14.92
N CYS A 738 47.80 -6.98 15.07
CA CYS A 738 47.73 -5.63 15.61
C CYS A 738 48.63 -4.51 15.05
N SER A 739 47.91 -3.47 14.63
CA SER A 739 48.12 -2.06 15.00
C SER A 739 49.43 -1.42 14.57
N SER A 740 49.34 -0.44 13.67
CA SER A 740 49.17 0.96 14.06
C SER A 740 49.49 1.87 12.86
N SER A 741 48.54 2.73 12.52
CA SER A 741 48.77 4.03 11.88
C SER A 741 49.79 4.84 12.73
N PRO A 742 50.37 5.99 12.29
CA PRO A 742 49.84 6.92 11.28
C PRO A 742 50.89 7.74 10.47
N THR A 743 50.36 8.74 9.77
CA THR A 743 50.93 10.07 9.47
C THR A 743 51.87 10.26 8.28
N GLN A 744 51.38 11.10 7.34
CA GLN A 744 52.00 12.32 6.77
C GLN A 744 53.37 12.16 6.08
N SER A 745 53.71 12.82 4.98
CA SER A 745 53.13 13.91 4.20
C SER A 745 54.10 14.14 3.04
N GLU A 746 53.55 14.34 1.85
CA GLU A 746 53.96 15.40 0.92
C GLU A 746 55.28 15.33 0.11
N LEU A 747 55.07 15.57 -1.20
CA LEU A 747 55.93 16.33 -2.13
C LEU A 747 57.24 15.62 -2.56
N SER A 748 57.59 15.49 -3.84
CA SER A 748 57.25 16.29 -5.01
C SER A 748 58.06 15.82 -6.23
N HIS A 749 57.68 16.33 -7.41
CA HIS A 749 58.47 16.45 -8.65
C HIS A 749 58.74 15.15 -9.43
N SER A 750 58.48 15.06 -10.74
CA SER A 750 58.84 16.05 -11.75
C SER A 750 58.31 15.68 -13.16
N LEU A 751 57.86 16.73 -13.87
CA LEU A 751 58.23 17.11 -15.26
C LEU A 751 57.90 16.12 -16.39
N ALA A 752 56.97 16.46 -17.29
CA ALA A 752 57.14 17.33 -18.49
C ALA A 752 56.98 16.41 -19.74
N GLN A 753 56.47 16.79 -20.90
CA GLN A 753 56.50 18.06 -21.60
C GLN A 753 55.63 17.97 -22.88
N GLU A 754 54.99 19.09 -23.27
CA GLU A 754 54.77 19.61 -24.65
C GLU A 754 53.89 18.85 -25.68
N ARG A 755 53.09 19.45 -26.59
CA ARG A 755 53.18 20.74 -27.32
C ARG A 755 51.87 21.07 -28.10
N ASP A 756 51.44 22.34 -28.09
CA ASP A 756 51.08 23.24 -29.24
C ASP A 756 50.05 22.81 -30.34
N LYS A 757 49.17 23.62 -30.99
CA LYS A 757 48.95 25.08 -31.15
C LYS A 757 47.73 25.38 -32.10
N ARG A 758 47.23 26.64 -32.08
CA ARG A 758 46.49 27.47 -33.10
C ARG A 758 44.94 27.42 -33.15
N LYS A 759 44.16 28.48 -33.49
CA LYS A 759 44.18 29.98 -33.47
C LYS A 759 42.94 30.51 -34.27
N ARG A 760 42.17 31.52 -33.76
CA ARG A 760 41.42 32.67 -34.41
C ARG A 760 40.17 33.06 -33.56
N LYS A 761 40.03 34.22 -32.89
CA LYS A 761 39.71 35.64 -33.29
C LYS A 761 38.43 35.77 -34.15
N LEU A 762 37.44 36.68 -33.99
CA LEU A 762 37.33 38.04 -33.40
C LEU A 762 35.83 38.48 -33.38
N ARG A 763 35.33 39.24 -32.38
CA ARG A 763 34.70 40.58 -32.53
C ARG A 763 34.22 41.19 -31.20
N THR A 764 34.45 42.49 -31.11
CA THR A 764 34.37 43.47 -30.01
C THR A 764 33.13 44.35 -30.12
N PHE A 765 32.65 44.89 -28.99
CA PHE A 765 32.32 46.33 -28.80
C PHE A 765 32.44 46.70 -27.31
N SER A 766 32.83 47.95 -27.05
CA SER A 766 33.43 48.52 -25.83
C SER A 766 32.82 49.90 -25.55
N PHE A 767 33.14 50.44 -24.35
CA PHE A 767 33.06 51.81 -23.78
C PHE A 767 32.09 51.93 -22.57
N SER A 768 32.42 52.53 -21.41
CA SER A 768 33.69 52.98 -20.78
C SER A 768 33.44 53.39 -19.31
N ASP A 769 34.51 53.32 -18.50
CA ASP A 769 34.97 54.17 -17.36
C ASP A 769 34.01 54.48 -16.18
N ASP A 770 34.40 54.57 -14.90
CA ASP A 770 35.71 54.92 -14.32
C ASP A 770 35.85 54.53 -12.81
N GLU A 771 37.12 54.35 -12.41
CA GLU A 771 37.80 54.43 -11.09
C GLU A 771 37.08 54.30 -9.71
N ASN A 772 37.53 53.33 -8.90
CA ASN A 772 38.49 53.57 -7.78
C ASN A 772 38.73 52.30 -6.90
N LYS A 773 40.00 52.02 -6.58
CA LYS A 773 40.47 50.99 -5.62
C LYS A 773 41.22 51.65 -4.44
N PRO A 774 41.37 50.95 -3.30
CA PRO A 774 41.58 51.53 -1.97
C PRO A 774 43.07 51.64 -1.57
N PRO A 775 43.35 52.21 -0.39
CA PRO A 775 44.57 51.88 0.34
C PRO A 775 44.29 51.24 1.71
N SER A 776 44.89 50.07 1.94
CA SER A 776 45.44 49.66 3.25
C SER A 776 46.96 49.77 3.09
N PRO A 777 47.77 50.13 4.12
CA PRO A 777 47.91 49.30 5.32
C PRO A 777 48.23 50.08 6.62
N LYS A 778 48.15 49.40 7.78
CA LYS A 778 49.18 49.44 8.84
C LYS A 778 48.85 48.47 9.98
N VAL A 779 49.79 47.54 10.19
CA VAL A 779 50.01 46.74 11.40
C VAL A 779 51.14 47.41 12.17
N HIS A 780 51.02 47.49 13.49
CA HIS A 780 52.02 47.69 14.56
C HIS A 780 51.19 47.89 15.84
N ILE A 781 51.30 47.14 16.94
CA ILE A 781 52.35 46.34 17.58
C ILE A 781 51.67 45.19 18.32
#